data_AF-A0A6D2KL26-F1
#
_entry.id   AF-A0A6D2KL26-F1
#
_cell.length_a   1.000
_cell.length_b   1.000
_cell.length_c   1.000
_cell.angle_alpha   90.00
_cell.angle_beta   90.00
_cell.angle_gamma   90.00
#
_symmetry.space_group_name_H-M   'P 1'
#
loop_
_entity.id
_entity.type
_entity.pdbx_description
1 polymer ?
#
loop_
_entity_poly.entity_id
_entity_poly.type
_entity_poly.pdbx_seq_one_letter_code
_entity_poly.pdbx_strand_id
1 'polypeptide(L)'
;MMGDDVSLHFKCKGILYSLLVKTSTNEITLLMVKALICKKFGWDEKMVELKLRYIPLIVRCDEYTTVASDDDLRCYLSSVDPQGCRCMLHVEVTASSTQPTAQVSRAEKESSVGVNYNDDEIGGNAVALYVGNNVEAEQEEEAEQEEEAEQEEEEDAEHEEEAEKEAQEMDEDDVTGEYRHNEYDEPPVVLASQYTEPWEDGLNVRLLQEFPNKKAVQRMVDKAAFENSFGFVLVKSDKERYVVKCQHKRCEWKLRAAKVLNTRFSFSIRTHHKMHTCSRASQSTVKKRKGTPDLVACLLHGDYPGSMETPNPGTIQKLVQTRFGVKISYSTALRGKNRHAYDLRGDPGESYKKLYCYLHMLEKVNEGTKTSVKLDEAGKFLYLFIALGATIEGFQCMRKVITVDATHLKNGYRGVLVFASAQDPNRHNYPLAFGVLDSENNDSWNWFFELLKSVIPDSSELVFMTDRNESLINAVAYVYPRAHHGYCVWHLSQNVKDRAFNVNKGVVSFYFREMSRHYTVAAFEAAYSSFEARFPYAAAYLVKTTNNRKETWARVHFPGVRYNLDTSNCVESLNSTFRPARRYALIPMLDAIIAQISKWFNEHRKEAAAGSEAHKLVPLVENLMHDMWKEAEKLHATELNSFELLYDVVAKKSDGTADPESKNYSVDLIRKSCSCRVFDFEKIPCVHALAAFMEFNTSNVDSSRYPMQLVELVSHYYLIEVWQLAYWRTIFLVPHESEWKVPEDVKAKKIIPLQPIPKKGRKRTKRLFGPGEYRCPRTANKRRKRQGIVWGA
;
A
#
# COMPACT_ATOMS: atom_id res chain seq x y z
N MET A 1 1.89 -26.96 17.89
CA MET A 1 1.72 -27.51 16.53
C MET A 1 0.92 -26.46 15.78
N MET A 2 1.57 -25.71 14.88
CA MET A 2 0.88 -24.75 14.01
C MET A 2 0.00 -25.57 13.05
N GLY A 3 -1.30 -25.30 13.01
CA GLY A 3 -2.18 -25.92 12.03
C GLY A 3 -1.89 -25.32 10.65
N ASP A 4 -1.75 -26.17 9.63
CA ASP A 4 -1.66 -25.74 8.24
C ASP A 4 -3.03 -25.23 7.81
N ASP A 5 -3.21 -23.90 7.77
CA ASP A 5 -4.43 -23.29 7.24
C ASP A 5 -4.45 -23.44 5.71
N VAL A 6 -5.49 -24.09 5.18
CA VAL A 6 -5.63 -24.35 3.74
C VAL A 6 -6.56 -23.31 3.10
N SER A 7 -6.02 -22.51 2.19
CA SER A 7 -6.81 -21.60 1.35
C SER A 7 -7.28 -22.29 0.06
N LEU A 8 -8.58 -22.22 -0.20
CA LEU A 8 -9.25 -22.75 -1.39
C LEU A 8 -9.85 -21.60 -2.21
N HIS A 9 -9.39 -21.43 -3.44
CA HIS A 9 -9.91 -20.43 -4.36
C HIS A 9 -10.84 -21.06 -5.38
N PHE A 10 -12.06 -20.53 -5.51
CA PHE A 10 -13.06 -21.05 -6.43
C PHE A 10 -13.82 -19.97 -7.21
N LYS A 11 -14.26 -20.30 -8.42
CA LYS A 11 -15.07 -19.46 -9.29
C LYS A 11 -16.49 -20.00 -9.35
N CYS A 12 -17.48 -19.17 -9.04
CA CYS A 12 -18.90 -19.51 -9.15
C CYS A 12 -19.66 -18.34 -9.79
N LYS A 13 -20.51 -18.62 -10.80
CA LYS A 13 -21.24 -17.60 -11.59
C LYS A 13 -20.35 -16.46 -12.11
N GLY A 14 -19.11 -16.77 -12.51
CA GLY A 14 -18.17 -15.78 -13.05
C GLY A 14 -17.35 -15.02 -12.01
N ILE A 15 -17.68 -15.12 -10.72
CA ILE A 15 -17.04 -14.37 -9.62
C ILE A 15 -16.06 -15.27 -8.85
N LEU A 16 -14.94 -14.71 -8.42
CA LEU A 16 -13.89 -15.39 -7.63
C LEU A 16 -14.15 -15.28 -6.14
N TYR A 17 -13.97 -16.40 -5.44
CA TYR A 17 -14.18 -16.55 -4.01
C TYR A 17 -13.00 -17.28 -3.37
N SER A 18 -12.72 -16.98 -2.10
CA SER A 18 -11.77 -17.72 -1.26
C SER A 18 -12.49 -18.34 -0.06
N LEU A 19 -12.07 -19.53 0.35
CA LEU A 19 -12.43 -20.21 1.59
C LEU A 19 -11.15 -20.56 2.34
N LEU A 20 -11.08 -20.20 3.61
CA LEU A 20 -10.01 -20.61 4.51
C LEU A 20 -10.52 -21.76 5.37
N VAL A 21 -9.85 -22.90 5.30
CA VAL A 21 -10.17 -24.09 6.10
C VAL A 21 -9.04 -24.30 7.10
N LYS A 22 -9.34 -24.13 8.40
CA LYS A 22 -8.38 -24.23 9.50
C LYS A 22 -8.20 -25.67 9.98
N THR A 23 -7.86 -26.57 9.06
CA THR A 23 -7.62 -28.00 9.32
C THR A 23 -6.55 -28.53 8.37
N SER A 24 -5.89 -29.63 8.72
CA SER A 24 -4.88 -30.23 7.86
C SER A 24 -5.48 -30.69 6.51
N THR A 25 -4.69 -30.70 5.43
CA THR A 25 -5.16 -31.12 4.09
C THR A 25 -5.75 -32.53 4.06
N ASN A 26 -5.35 -33.39 4.99
CA ASN A 26 -5.79 -34.79 5.06
C ASN A 26 -7.17 -34.95 5.72
N GLU A 27 -7.63 -33.93 6.46
CA GLU A 27 -8.92 -33.92 7.17
C GLU A 27 -10.03 -33.20 6.37
N ILE A 28 -9.69 -32.59 5.23
CA ILE A 28 -10.66 -31.91 4.37
C ILE A 28 -11.39 -32.95 3.50
N THR A 29 -12.72 -33.02 3.66
CA THR A 29 -13.60 -33.88 2.85
C THR A 29 -14.40 -33.06 1.84
N LEU A 30 -14.88 -33.72 0.78
CA LEU A 30 -15.70 -33.10 -0.27
C LEU A 30 -17.03 -32.58 0.27
N LEU A 31 -17.62 -33.28 1.24
CA LEU A 31 -18.82 -32.82 1.94
C LEU A 31 -18.58 -31.53 2.71
N MET A 32 -17.45 -31.41 3.41
CA MET A 32 -17.09 -30.16 4.11
C MET A 32 -16.94 -28.99 3.15
N VAL A 33 -16.27 -29.19 2.01
CA VAL A 33 -16.10 -28.13 0.99
C VAL A 33 -17.45 -27.70 0.40
N LYS A 34 -18.32 -28.66 0.06
CA LYS A 34 -19.68 -28.36 -0.46
C LYS A 34 -20.52 -27.61 0.57
N ALA A 35 -20.52 -28.05 1.82
CA ALA A 35 -21.26 -27.39 2.91
C ALA A 35 -20.78 -25.95 3.14
N LEU A 36 -19.46 -25.72 3.11
CA LEU A 36 -18.90 -24.37 3.25
C LEU A 36 -19.29 -23.44 2.09
N ILE A 37 -19.38 -23.98 0.86
CA ILE A 37 -19.84 -23.23 -0.31
C ILE A 37 -21.34 -22.91 -0.16
N CYS A 38 -22.19 -23.89 0.16
CA CYS A 38 -23.62 -23.68 0.36
C CYS A 38 -23.89 -22.65 1.47
N LYS A 39 -23.21 -22.77 2.61
CA LYS A 39 -23.29 -21.82 3.73
C LYS A 39 -22.91 -20.40 3.29
N LYS A 40 -21.90 -20.24 2.43
CA LYS A 40 -21.47 -18.93 1.92
C LYS A 40 -22.53 -18.24 1.06
N PHE A 41 -23.32 -19.01 0.31
CA PHE A 41 -24.37 -18.47 -0.55
C PHE A 41 -25.79 -18.55 0.05
N GLY A 42 -25.91 -19.06 1.28
CA GLY A 42 -27.22 -19.28 1.93
C GLY A 42 -28.08 -20.31 1.20
N TRP A 43 -27.46 -21.27 0.51
CA TRP A 43 -28.18 -22.34 -0.19
C TRP A 43 -28.52 -23.47 0.76
N ASP A 44 -29.76 -23.97 0.65
CA ASP A 44 -30.15 -25.22 1.30
C ASP A 44 -29.47 -26.39 0.57
N GLU A 45 -28.64 -27.14 1.30
CA GLU A 45 -27.90 -28.31 0.80
C GLU A 45 -28.82 -29.40 0.23
N LYS A 46 -30.12 -29.38 0.58
CA LYS A 46 -31.12 -30.32 0.03
C LYS A 46 -31.71 -29.88 -1.31
N MET A 47 -31.66 -28.58 -1.61
CA MET A 47 -32.27 -27.97 -2.80
C MET A 47 -31.28 -27.73 -3.93
N VAL A 48 -29.97 -27.84 -3.64
CA VAL A 48 -28.90 -27.45 -4.56
C VAL A 48 -27.83 -28.54 -4.63
N GLU A 49 -27.51 -28.97 -5.84
CA GLU A 49 -26.39 -29.86 -6.10
C GLU A 49 -25.19 -29.06 -6.65
N LEU A 50 -24.02 -29.23 -6.03
CA LEU A 50 -22.78 -28.58 -6.42
C LEU A 50 -21.87 -29.55 -7.17
N LYS A 51 -21.43 -29.14 -8.37
CA LYS A 51 -20.43 -29.85 -9.16
C LYS A 51 -19.12 -29.06 -9.19
N LEU A 52 -18.05 -29.69 -8.70
CA LEU A 52 -16.71 -29.10 -8.58
C LEU A 52 -15.81 -29.61 -9.70
N ARG A 53 -15.08 -28.71 -10.38
CA ARG A 53 -14.13 -29.06 -11.44
C ARG A 53 -12.84 -28.25 -11.35
N TYR A 54 -11.73 -28.77 -11.85
CA TYR A 54 -10.46 -28.03 -11.94
C TYR A 54 -9.65 -28.50 -13.16
N ILE A 55 -8.66 -27.72 -13.57
CA ILE A 55 -7.70 -28.09 -14.62
C ILE A 55 -6.38 -28.45 -13.92
N PRO A 56 -5.87 -29.70 -13.99
CA PRO A 56 -4.65 -30.11 -13.30
C PRO A 56 -3.40 -29.40 -13.85
N LEU A 57 -2.54 -28.86 -12.96
CA LEU A 57 -1.31 -28.16 -13.33
C LEU A 57 -0.17 -29.09 -13.82
N ILE A 58 -0.21 -30.38 -13.47
CA ILE A 58 0.93 -31.31 -13.63
C ILE A 58 0.90 -32.04 -14.99
N VAL A 59 -0.24 -32.02 -15.69
CA VAL A 59 -0.40 -32.61 -17.02
C VAL A 59 -0.77 -31.46 -17.95
N ARG A 60 -0.09 -31.29 -19.09
CA ARG A 60 -0.47 -30.31 -20.12
C ARG A 60 -1.83 -30.70 -20.75
N CYS A 61 -2.90 -30.52 -19.99
CA CYS A 61 -4.26 -30.91 -20.33
C CYS A 61 -5.13 -29.66 -20.23
N ASP A 62 -5.88 -29.36 -21.29
CA ASP A 62 -6.81 -28.22 -21.35
C ASP A 62 -8.24 -28.64 -20.94
N GLU A 63 -8.43 -29.86 -20.42
CA GLU A 63 -9.73 -30.42 -20.04
C GLU A 63 -10.00 -30.36 -18.53
N TYR A 64 -11.26 -30.10 -18.19
CA TYR A 64 -11.74 -30.06 -16.81
C TYR A 64 -11.85 -31.46 -16.20
N THR A 65 -11.20 -31.68 -15.06
CA THR A 65 -11.39 -32.86 -14.21
C THR A 65 -12.47 -32.58 -13.16
N THR A 66 -13.43 -33.49 -12.97
CA THR A 66 -14.51 -33.36 -11.97
C THR A 66 -14.06 -33.98 -10.64
N VAL A 67 -14.33 -33.29 -9.53
CA VAL A 67 -14.10 -33.82 -8.17
C VAL A 67 -15.37 -34.54 -7.72
N ALA A 68 -15.38 -35.87 -7.76
CA ALA A 68 -16.55 -36.69 -7.44
C ALA A 68 -16.44 -37.41 -6.08
N SER A 69 -15.22 -37.61 -5.58
CA SER A 69 -14.92 -38.30 -4.33
C SER A 69 -13.91 -37.54 -3.46
N ASP A 70 -13.75 -37.97 -2.21
CA ASP A 70 -12.72 -37.44 -1.30
C ASP A 70 -11.29 -37.75 -1.80
N ASP A 71 -11.11 -38.84 -2.55
CA ASP A 71 -9.81 -39.17 -3.15
C ASP A 71 -9.47 -38.24 -4.32
N ASP A 72 -10.46 -37.85 -5.14
CA ASP A 72 -10.28 -36.82 -6.17
C ASP A 72 -9.93 -35.46 -5.55
N LEU A 73 -10.55 -35.15 -4.40
CA LEU A 73 -10.26 -33.92 -3.66
C LEU A 73 -8.84 -33.94 -3.10
N ARG A 74 -8.35 -35.08 -2.60
CA ARG A 74 -6.95 -35.21 -2.15
C ARG A 74 -5.96 -35.04 -3.31
N CYS A 75 -6.27 -35.59 -4.48
CA CYS A 75 -5.49 -35.36 -5.69
C CYS A 75 -5.43 -33.87 -6.06
N TYR A 76 -6.56 -33.17 -5.97
CA TYR A 76 -6.60 -31.72 -6.15
C TYR A 76 -5.77 -30.96 -5.09
N LEU A 77 -5.95 -31.26 -3.81
CA LEU A 77 -5.28 -30.57 -2.70
C LEU A 77 -3.75 -30.73 -2.71
N SER A 78 -3.26 -31.87 -3.21
CA SER A 78 -1.84 -32.18 -3.39
C SER A 78 -1.25 -31.66 -4.71
N SER A 79 -2.07 -31.24 -5.67
CA SER A 79 -1.63 -30.66 -6.94
C SER A 79 -1.27 -29.17 -6.82
N VAL A 80 -0.06 -28.91 -6.32
CA VAL A 80 0.58 -27.58 -6.28
C VAL A 80 1.71 -27.48 -7.32
N ASP A 81 1.93 -26.28 -7.86
CA ASP A 81 3.10 -26.00 -8.69
C ASP A 81 4.40 -25.88 -7.86
N PRO A 82 5.59 -25.76 -8.49
CA PRO A 82 6.86 -25.58 -7.78
C PRO A 82 6.95 -24.31 -6.91
N GLN A 83 5.98 -23.40 -7.02
CA GLN A 83 5.87 -22.15 -6.25
C GLN A 83 4.83 -22.28 -5.12
N GLY A 84 4.24 -23.46 -4.93
CA GLY A 84 3.23 -23.72 -3.90
C GLY A 84 1.81 -23.26 -4.26
N CYS A 85 1.56 -22.89 -5.51
CA CYS A 85 0.25 -22.38 -5.97
C CYS A 85 -0.66 -23.52 -6.43
N ARG A 86 -1.97 -23.43 -6.09
CA ARG A 86 -3.00 -24.43 -6.45
C ARG A 86 -3.86 -23.98 -7.64
N CYS A 87 -4.36 -24.95 -8.40
CA CYS A 87 -5.33 -24.71 -9.48
C CYS A 87 -6.63 -24.11 -8.94
N MET A 88 -7.28 -23.26 -9.73
CA MET A 88 -8.59 -22.70 -9.40
C MET A 88 -9.69 -23.74 -9.52
N LEU A 89 -10.58 -23.79 -8.52
CA LEU A 89 -11.75 -24.66 -8.53
C LEU A 89 -12.93 -23.96 -9.22
N HIS A 90 -13.64 -24.64 -10.11
CA HIS A 90 -14.84 -24.17 -10.77
C HIS A 90 -16.07 -24.84 -10.18
N VAL A 91 -17.05 -24.06 -9.76
CA VAL A 91 -18.27 -24.55 -9.10
C VAL A 91 -19.49 -24.24 -9.97
N GLU A 92 -20.10 -25.31 -10.47
CA GLU A 92 -21.40 -25.28 -11.16
C GLU A 92 -22.51 -25.67 -10.18
N VAL A 93 -23.68 -25.05 -10.33
CA VAL A 93 -24.81 -25.15 -9.40
C VAL A 93 -26.04 -25.62 -10.17
N THR A 94 -26.67 -26.71 -9.74
CA THR A 94 -27.90 -27.26 -10.34
C THR A 94 -28.99 -27.43 -9.28
N ALA A 95 -30.25 -27.09 -9.60
CA ALA A 95 -31.38 -27.25 -8.67
C ALA A 95 -31.78 -28.73 -8.56
N SER A 96 -32.00 -29.23 -7.34
CA SER A 96 -32.42 -30.63 -7.13
C SER A 96 -33.91 -30.78 -7.46
N SER A 97 -34.25 -31.73 -8.34
CA SER A 97 -35.63 -31.95 -8.80
C SER A 97 -36.34 -33.00 -7.95
N THR A 98 -36.96 -32.60 -6.84
CA THR A 98 -37.96 -33.42 -6.13
C THR A 98 -39.05 -32.52 -5.52
N GLN A 99 -40.22 -32.44 -6.18
CA GLN A 99 -41.46 -31.84 -5.64
C GLN A 99 -42.39 -32.93 -5.05
N PRO A 100 -43.28 -32.57 -4.10
CA PRO A 100 -44.66 -32.30 -4.50
C PRO A 100 -45.29 -30.99 -3.95
N THR A 101 -46.08 -30.39 -4.83
CA THR A 101 -47.09 -29.33 -4.80
C THR A 101 -47.87 -29.02 -3.50
N ALA A 102 -48.02 -27.72 -3.17
CA ALA A 102 -49.30 -27.02 -2.97
C ALA A 102 -49.11 -25.48 -2.94
N GLN A 103 -49.96 -24.76 -3.67
CA GLN A 103 -49.97 -23.31 -3.92
C GLN A 103 -50.40 -22.49 -2.68
N VAL A 104 -49.84 -21.28 -2.48
CA VAL A 104 -50.55 -19.96 -2.42
C VAL A 104 -49.53 -18.82 -2.61
N SER A 105 -49.97 -17.80 -3.34
CA SER A 105 -49.31 -16.60 -3.86
C SER A 105 -48.70 -15.59 -2.83
N ARG A 106 -47.60 -14.93 -3.21
CA ARG A 106 -47.46 -13.44 -3.17
C ARG A 106 -46.15 -12.92 -3.76
N ALA A 107 -46.28 -11.77 -4.43
CA ALA A 107 -45.29 -10.98 -5.16
C ALA A 107 -43.91 -10.82 -4.51
N GLU A 108 -42.87 -10.95 -5.34
CA GLU A 108 -41.52 -10.46 -5.07
C GLU A 108 -41.54 -8.93 -5.05
N LYS A 109 -41.37 -8.35 -3.86
CA LYS A 109 -40.94 -6.98 -3.66
C LYS A 109 -39.44 -7.01 -3.38
N GLU A 110 -38.66 -6.59 -4.36
CA GLU A 110 -37.37 -5.97 -4.08
C GLU A 110 -37.62 -4.64 -3.36
N SER A 111 -37.16 -4.52 -2.10
CA SER A 111 -36.62 -3.28 -1.52
C SER A 111 -36.40 -3.40 -0.01
N SER A 112 -35.14 -3.22 0.38
CA SER A 112 -34.64 -2.46 1.54
C SER A 112 -34.90 -2.91 2.99
N VAL A 113 -33.88 -2.60 3.81
CA VAL A 113 -33.84 -2.53 5.29
C VAL A 113 -33.56 -3.86 6.00
N GLY A 114 -32.30 -4.02 6.41
CA GLY A 114 -31.87 -5.02 7.37
C GLY A 114 -32.37 -4.68 8.78
N VAL A 115 -33.03 -5.66 9.40
CA VAL A 115 -33.38 -5.70 10.82
C VAL A 115 -32.54 -6.80 11.47
N ASN A 116 -31.88 -6.48 12.58
CA ASN A 116 -31.13 -7.42 13.43
C ASN A 116 -32.04 -8.50 14.00
N TYR A 117 -31.55 -9.74 14.03
CA TYR A 117 -31.92 -10.73 15.06
C TYR A 117 -30.69 -11.53 15.51
N ASN A 118 -30.74 -11.87 16.80
CA ASN A 118 -29.66 -12.36 17.67
C ASN A 118 -29.09 -13.73 17.28
N ASP A 119 -27.79 -13.88 17.57
CA ASP A 119 -27.14 -15.15 17.86
C ASP A 119 -27.80 -15.84 19.05
N ASP A 120 -28.07 -17.14 18.92
CA ASP A 120 -27.74 -18.13 19.95
C ASP A 120 -27.68 -19.55 19.33
N GLU A 121 -26.60 -20.26 19.67
CA GLU A 121 -26.37 -21.71 19.68
C GLU A 121 -26.16 -22.48 18.35
N ILE A 122 -24.89 -22.77 18.03
CA ILE A 122 -24.25 -24.11 18.09
C ILE A 122 -22.77 -24.04 17.63
N GLY A 123 -21.85 -24.49 18.50
CA GLY A 123 -20.67 -25.31 18.17
C GLY A 123 -19.45 -24.66 17.48
N GLY A 124 -18.35 -24.49 18.21
CA GLY A 124 -17.14 -23.81 17.76
C GLY A 124 -16.40 -24.49 16.60
N ASN A 125 -16.39 -23.82 15.45
CA ASN A 125 -15.31 -23.80 14.47
C ASN A 125 -15.52 -22.56 13.60
N ALA A 126 -14.83 -21.47 13.95
CA ALA A 126 -15.01 -20.16 13.31
C ALA A 126 -14.46 -20.15 11.87
N VAL A 127 -15.31 -19.75 10.92
CA VAL A 127 -14.97 -19.52 9.50
C VAL A 127 -14.80 -18.02 9.28
N ALA A 128 -13.68 -17.58 8.71
CA ALA A 128 -13.50 -16.21 8.23
C ALA A 128 -13.88 -16.13 6.73
N LEU A 129 -14.85 -15.29 6.38
CA LEU A 129 -15.25 -15.02 5.00
C LEU A 129 -14.78 -13.62 4.60
N TYR A 130 -13.90 -13.56 3.60
CA TYR A 130 -13.47 -12.30 2.97
C TYR A 130 -14.28 -12.03 1.70
N VAL A 131 -14.95 -10.88 1.68
CA VAL A 131 -15.28 -10.10 0.48
C VAL A 131 -14.65 -8.73 0.69
N GLY A 132 -14.02 -8.19 -0.36
CA GLY A 132 -12.95 -7.19 -0.28
C GLY A 132 -13.14 -5.99 0.65
N ASN A 133 -12.01 -5.65 1.25
CA ASN A 133 -11.56 -4.38 1.86
C ASN A 133 -12.26 -3.90 3.13
N ASN A 134 -11.72 -4.35 4.28
CA ASN A 134 -11.65 -3.58 5.53
C ASN A 134 -10.62 -4.21 6.50
N VAL A 135 -9.36 -4.36 6.07
CA VAL A 135 -8.26 -4.85 6.95
C VAL A 135 -7.50 -3.68 7.63
N GLU A 136 -7.85 -2.43 7.34
CA GLU A 136 -7.05 -1.30 7.86
C GLU A 136 -7.38 -0.91 9.31
N ALA A 137 -8.50 -1.33 9.92
CA ALA A 137 -8.90 -0.84 11.25
C ALA A 137 -8.53 -1.77 12.43
N GLU A 138 -8.48 -3.09 12.24
CA GLU A 138 -8.22 -4.05 13.34
C GLU A 138 -6.72 -4.31 13.54
N GLN A 139 -5.91 -4.21 12.48
CA GLN A 139 -4.44 -4.24 12.58
C GLN A 139 -3.86 -2.95 13.20
N GLU A 140 -4.61 -1.85 13.14
CA GLU A 140 -4.24 -0.60 13.81
C GLU A 140 -4.45 -0.68 15.34
N GLU A 141 -5.49 -1.36 15.85
CA GLU A 141 -5.71 -1.47 17.31
C GLU A 141 -4.75 -2.45 18.00
N GLU A 142 -4.32 -3.54 17.35
CA GLU A 142 -3.35 -4.49 17.92
C GLU A 142 -1.91 -3.95 17.85
N ALA A 143 -1.51 -3.31 16.75
CA ALA A 143 -0.20 -2.68 16.63
C ALA A 143 -0.03 -1.44 17.55
N GLU A 144 -1.11 -0.72 17.84
CA GLU A 144 -1.10 0.40 18.78
C GLU A 144 -1.00 -0.05 20.25
N GLN A 145 -1.54 -1.22 20.59
CA GLN A 145 -1.41 -1.81 21.93
C GLN A 145 -0.02 -2.43 22.15
N GLU A 146 0.59 -3.01 21.11
CA GLU A 146 1.99 -3.45 21.15
C GLU A 146 2.97 -2.25 21.21
N GLU A 147 2.71 -1.14 20.50
CA GLU A 147 3.54 0.07 20.59
C GLU A 147 3.38 0.86 21.92
N GLU A 148 2.22 0.79 22.58
CA GLU A 148 2.01 1.38 23.92
C GLU A 148 2.74 0.55 25.00
N ALA A 149 2.73 -0.78 24.91
CA ALA A 149 3.47 -1.67 25.81
C ALA A 149 5.00 -1.58 25.63
N GLU A 150 5.50 -1.45 24.39
CA GLU A 150 6.94 -1.24 24.14
C GLU A 150 7.43 0.14 24.62
N GLN A 151 6.54 1.13 24.81
CA GLN A 151 6.86 2.48 25.30
C GLN A 151 6.84 2.59 26.82
N GLU A 152 5.92 1.91 27.51
CA GLU A 152 5.93 1.81 28.98
C GLU A 152 7.21 1.09 29.47
N GLU A 153 7.68 0.06 28.75
CA GLU A 153 8.93 -0.66 29.08
C GLU A 153 10.21 0.15 28.75
N GLU A 154 10.17 1.11 27.82
CA GLU A 154 11.31 2.01 27.56
C GLU A 154 11.44 3.13 28.63
N GLU A 155 10.32 3.63 29.17
CA GLU A 155 10.33 4.62 30.27
C GLU A 155 10.79 4.01 31.60
N ASP A 156 10.44 2.75 31.89
CA ASP A 156 10.93 2.01 33.06
C ASP A 156 12.45 1.73 32.97
N ALA A 157 12.97 1.51 31.76
CA ALA A 157 14.40 1.28 31.52
C ALA A 157 15.26 2.56 31.67
N GLU A 158 14.70 3.74 31.39
CA GLU A 158 15.37 5.03 31.66
C GLU A 158 15.39 5.36 33.17
N HIS A 159 14.38 4.92 33.92
CA HIS A 159 14.34 5.05 35.39
C HIS A 159 15.30 4.07 36.09
N GLU A 160 15.50 2.86 35.55
CA GLU A 160 16.53 1.92 36.02
C GLU A 160 17.96 2.41 35.71
N GLU A 161 18.16 3.17 34.62
CA GLU A 161 19.48 3.75 34.27
C GLU A 161 19.93 4.90 35.19
N GLU A 162 19.00 5.52 35.94
CA GLU A 162 19.29 6.47 37.03
C GLU A 162 19.56 5.75 38.36
N ALA A 163 18.83 4.68 38.66
CA ALA A 163 19.03 3.87 39.87
C ALA A 163 20.34 3.05 39.84
N GLU A 164 20.76 2.54 38.67
CA GLU A 164 22.03 1.80 38.52
C GLU A 164 23.27 2.70 38.55
N LYS A 165 23.12 4.02 38.36
CA LYS A 165 24.22 5.00 38.50
C LYS A 165 24.47 5.40 39.96
N GLU A 166 23.49 5.25 40.85
CA GLU A 166 23.65 5.51 42.30
C GLU A 166 24.09 4.27 43.10
N ALA A 167 24.00 3.06 42.55
CA ALA A 167 24.40 1.82 43.23
C ALA A 167 25.86 1.36 42.98
N GLN A 168 26.69 2.16 42.29
CA GLN A 168 28.08 1.82 41.96
C GLN A 168 29.15 2.49 42.84
N GLU A 169 28.78 2.99 44.02
CA GLU A 169 29.74 3.37 45.06
C GLU A 169 29.26 2.88 46.43
N MET A 170 29.54 1.61 46.77
CA MET A 170 29.89 1.18 48.15
C MET A 170 30.14 -0.35 48.25
N ASP A 171 31.32 -0.64 48.78
CA ASP A 171 31.74 -1.73 49.67
C ASP A 171 31.88 -3.19 49.16
N GLU A 172 33.16 -3.56 49.00
CA GLU A 172 33.71 -4.84 49.46
C GLU A 172 33.63 -4.89 50.99
N ASP A 173 33.10 -5.97 51.58
CA ASP A 173 33.70 -6.58 52.78
C ASP A 173 33.12 -7.97 53.13
N ASP A 174 34.02 -8.71 53.78
CA ASP A 174 34.05 -10.11 54.23
C ASP A 174 32.94 -10.51 55.23
N VAL A 175 32.35 -11.71 55.09
CA VAL A 175 31.77 -12.48 56.21
C VAL A 175 31.87 -13.99 55.97
N THR A 176 32.69 -14.64 56.80
CA THR A 176 32.73 -16.08 57.08
C THR A 176 31.44 -16.60 57.71
N GLY A 177 30.96 -17.78 57.27
CA GLY A 177 29.88 -18.52 57.96
C GLY A 177 29.87 -20.00 57.61
N GLU A 178 30.26 -20.84 58.58
CA GLU A 178 30.11 -22.30 58.56
C GLU A 178 28.62 -22.70 58.65
N TYR A 179 28.18 -23.76 57.94
CA TYR A 179 27.30 -24.81 58.49
C TYR A 179 27.22 -26.06 57.57
N ARG A 180 27.67 -27.17 58.17
CA ARG A 180 27.24 -28.60 58.11
C ARG A 180 26.99 -29.35 56.78
N HIS A 181 27.83 -30.39 56.65
CA HIS A 181 27.67 -31.68 55.98
C HIS A 181 26.24 -32.21 55.82
N ASN A 182 25.95 -32.73 54.62
CA ASN A 182 25.31 -34.03 54.43
C ASN A 182 26.04 -34.75 53.29
N GLU A 183 26.52 -35.97 53.59
CA GLU A 183 27.06 -36.95 52.65
C GLU A 183 26.05 -37.27 51.55
N TYR A 184 26.48 -37.46 50.30
CA TYR A 184 26.11 -38.60 49.45
C TYR A 184 27.01 -38.67 48.21
N ASP A 185 27.73 -39.79 48.13
CA ASP A 185 28.37 -40.50 47.01
C ASP A 185 29.17 -39.70 45.95
N GLU A 186 30.50 -39.83 46.03
CA GLU A 186 31.41 -39.54 44.91
C GLU A 186 31.06 -40.42 43.71
N PRO A 187 30.65 -39.84 42.57
CA PRO A 187 30.61 -40.60 41.32
C PRO A 187 32.03 -41.01 40.95
N PRO A 188 32.22 -42.19 40.32
CA PRO A 188 33.54 -42.72 40.04
C PRO A 188 34.36 -41.71 39.24
N VAL A 189 35.63 -41.54 39.63
CA VAL A 189 36.61 -40.76 38.88
C VAL A 189 36.78 -41.43 37.51
N VAL A 190 36.00 -40.97 36.54
CA VAL A 190 36.31 -41.18 35.13
C VAL A 190 37.55 -40.32 34.89
N LEU A 191 38.71 -40.95 34.74
CA LEU A 191 39.88 -40.30 34.17
C LEU A 191 39.45 -39.72 32.83
N ALA A 192 39.22 -38.40 32.80
CA ALA A 192 38.90 -37.69 31.57
C ALA A 192 40.02 -37.99 30.58
N SER A 193 39.69 -38.68 29.48
CA SER A 193 40.59 -38.74 28.34
C SER A 193 40.79 -37.28 27.91
N GLN A 194 41.98 -36.74 28.15
CA GLN A 194 42.40 -35.44 27.65
C GLN A 194 42.69 -35.58 26.15
N TYR A 195 41.69 -35.94 25.36
CA TYR A 195 41.76 -35.79 23.91
C TYR A 195 40.88 -34.60 23.54
N THR A 196 41.51 -33.42 23.52
CA THR A 196 40.90 -32.28 22.82
C THR A 196 41.09 -32.54 21.34
N GLU A 197 40.07 -33.08 20.67
CA GLU A 197 40.13 -33.23 19.22
C GLU A 197 40.29 -31.85 18.56
N PRO A 198 41.27 -31.68 17.65
CA PRO A 198 41.39 -30.46 16.89
C PRO A 198 40.13 -30.22 16.06
N TRP A 199 39.62 -28.99 16.05
CA TRP A 199 38.38 -28.64 15.36
C TRP A 199 38.55 -27.42 14.46
N GLU A 200 37.78 -27.33 13.38
CA GLU A 200 37.90 -26.26 12.38
C GLU A 200 37.17 -24.97 12.77
N ASP A 201 37.75 -23.82 12.41
CA ASP A 201 37.22 -22.48 12.70
C ASP A 201 35.99 -22.05 11.88
N GLY A 202 35.62 -22.83 10.85
CA GLY A 202 34.49 -22.56 9.96
C GLY A 202 34.64 -21.32 9.08
N LEU A 203 35.84 -20.73 8.95
CA LEU A 203 36.07 -19.54 8.14
C LEU A 203 36.04 -19.81 6.62
N ASN A 204 36.33 -21.04 6.19
CA ASN A 204 36.37 -21.47 4.79
C ASN A 204 37.15 -20.53 3.83
N VAL A 205 38.17 -19.84 4.36
CA VAL A 205 39.01 -18.94 3.56
C VAL A 205 40.21 -19.65 2.96
N ARG A 206 40.66 -19.17 1.80
CA ARG A 206 41.87 -19.67 1.13
C ARG A 206 43.04 -18.71 1.37
N LEU A 207 44.25 -19.25 1.40
CA LEU A 207 45.46 -18.44 1.32
C LEU A 207 45.41 -17.55 0.06
N LEU A 208 45.85 -16.30 0.20
CA LEU A 208 45.81 -15.26 -0.82
C LEU A 208 44.42 -14.77 -1.24
N GLN A 209 43.34 -15.23 -0.59
CA GLN A 209 42.01 -14.66 -0.83
C GLN A 209 41.99 -13.18 -0.48
N GLU A 210 41.45 -12.37 -1.41
CA GLU A 210 41.40 -10.92 -1.28
C GLU A 210 40.05 -10.43 -0.75
N PHE A 211 40.11 -9.40 0.08
CA PHE A 211 38.97 -8.71 0.68
C PHE A 211 39.05 -7.22 0.38
N PRO A 212 37.91 -6.54 0.17
CA PRO A 212 37.86 -5.14 -0.28
C PRO A 212 38.29 -4.12 0.77
N ASN A 213 38.44 -4.51 2.05
CA ASN A 213 39.03 -3.70 3.12
C ASN A 213 39.26 -4.54 4.40
N LYS A 214 39.96 -3.97 5.39
CA LYS A 214 40.20 -4.58 6.70
C LYS A 214 38.89 -4.92 7.46
N LYS A 215 37.86 -4.07 7.34
CA LYS A 215 36.57 -4.29 8.03
C LYS A 215 35.87 -5.55 7.54
N ALA A 216 35.97 -5.88 6.25
CA ALA A 216 35.42 -7.11 5.69
C ALA A 216 36.07 -8.36 6.32
N VAL A 217 37.40 -8.33 6.50
CA VAL A 217 38.12 -9.41 7.20
C VAL A 217 37.70 -9.50 8.66
N GLN A 218 37.55 -8.37 9.36
CA GLN A 218 37.08 -8.34 10.75
C GLN A 218 35.68 -8.95 10.88
N ARG A 219 34.72 -8.51 10.06
CA ARG A 219 33.34 -9.04 10.06
C ARG A 219 33.28 -10.54 9.83
N MET A 220 34.11 -11.06 8.92
CA MET A 220 34.20 -12.49 8.65
C MET A 220 34.75 -13.26 9.87
N VAL A 221 35.82 -12.78 10.49
CA VAL A 221 36.38 -13.39 11.71
C VAL A 221 35.39 -13.33 12.86
N ASP A 222 34.73 -12.18 13.07
CA ASP A 222 33.71 -12.01 14.10
C ASP A 222 32.56 -12.99 13.87
N LYS A 223 32.03 -13.08 12.65
CA LYS A 223 30.94 -14.01 12.29
C LYS A 223 31.32 -15.46 12.60
N ALA A 224 32.49 -15.92 12.16
CA ALA A 224 32.93 -17.30 12.41
C ALA A 224 33.20 -17.58 13.89
N ALA A 225 33.76 -16.60 14.62
CA ALA A 225 33.94 -16.68 16.06
C ALA A 225 32.60 -16.78 16.81
N PHE A 226 31.55 -16.10 16.32
CA PHE A 226 30.19 -16.22 16.86
C PHE A 226 29.56 -17.57 16.53
N GLU A 227 29.55 -18.00 15.26
CA GLU A 227 28.93 -19.25 14.81
C GLU A 227 29.61 -20.48 15.43
N ASN A 228 30.94 -20.50 15.49
CA ASN A 228 31.72 -21.64 16.00
C ASN A 228 32.16 -21.48 17.46
N SER A 229 31.73 -20.41 18.12
CA SER A 229 31.90 -20.18 19.54
C SER A 229 33.33 -20.23 20.08
N PHE A 230 34.30 -19.56 19.44
CA PHE A 230 35.65 -19.34 20.00
C PHE A 230 35.97 -17.88 20.31
N GLY A 231 36.86 -17.67 21.29
CA GLY A 231 37.49 -16.39 21.57
C GLY A 231 38.81 -16.22 20.82
N PHE A 232 39.07 -15.01 20.34
CA PHE A 232 40.35 -14.62 19.77
C PHE A 232 40.88 -13.34 20.39
N VAL A 233 42.21 -13.19 20.36
CA VAL A 233 42.93 -12.02 20.84
C VAL A 233 43.55 -11.32 19.65
N LEU A 234 43.40 -9.99 19.65
CA LEU A 234 44.05 -9.13 18.68
C LEU A 234 45.54 -9.03 18.99
N VAL A 235 46.39 -9.52 18.09
CA VAL A 235 47.85 -9.40 18.24
C VAL A 235 48.33 -8.08 17.63
N LYS A 236 47.86 -7.75 16.42
CA LYS A 236 48.15 -6.47 15.73
C LYS A 236 46.99 -6.08 14.82
N SER A 237 46.61 -4.81 14.84
CA SER A 237 45.69 -4.20 13.87
C SER A 237 46.17 -2.79 13.54
N ASP A 238 46.75 -2.62 12.36
CA ASP A 238 47.19 -1.32 11.86
C ASP A 238 46.61 -1.09 10.44
N LYS A 239 47.13 -0.11 9.71
CA LYS A 239 46.67 0.20 8.33
C LYS A 239 47.16 -0.83 7.30
N GLU A 240 48.11 -1.69 7.66
CA GLU A 240 48.81 -2.61 6.75
C GLU A 240 48.53 -4.08 7.06
N ARG A 241 48.18 -4.42 8.32
CA ARG A 241 48.07 -5.80 8.77
C ARG A 241 47.02 -5.96 9.86
N TYR A 242 46.37 -7.11 9.83
CA TYR A 242 45.41 -7.57 10.82
C TYR A 242 45.80 -9.00 11.23
N VAL A 243 46.12 -9.20 12.51
CA VAL A 243 46.62 -10.45 13.05
C VAL A 243 45.84 -10.82 14.29
N VAL A 244 45.19 -11.97 14.25
CA VAL A 244 44.43 -12.55 15.36
C VAL A 244 44.95 -13.95 15.69
N LYS A 245 44.88 -14.30 16.97
CA LYS A 245 45.24 -15.62 17.49
C LYS A 245 44.17 -16.08 18.47
N CYS A 246 44.12 -17.38 18.73
CA CYS A 246 43.19 -17.89 19.72
C CYS A 246 43.55 -17.38 21.11
N GLN A 247 42.55 -17.17 21.95
CA GLN A 247 42.74 -16.69 23.32
C GLN A 247 43.49 -17.68 24.21
N HIS A 248 43.44 -18.98 23.90
CA HIS A 248 44.16 -19.99 24.66
C HIS A 248 45.63 -20.04 24.20
N LYS A 249 46.56 -19.82 25.15
CA LYS A 249 48.00 -19.66 24.87
C LYS A 249 48.64 -20.83 24.11
N ARG A 250 48.11 -22.05 24.30
CA ARG A 250 48.62 -23.28 23.65
C ARG A 250 47.87 -23.65 22.36
N CYS A 251 46.94 -22.82 21.89
CA CYS A 251 46.19 -23.07 20.68
C CYS A 251 46.95 -22.57 19.44
N GLU A 252 46.96 -23.39 18.38
CA GLU A 252 47.68 -23.09 17.14
C GLU A 252 46.92 -22.17 16.17
N TRP A 253 45.63 -21.95 16.41
CA TRP A 253 44.80 -21.13 15.54
C TRP A 253 45.31 -19.68 15.47
N LYS A 254 45.51 -19.20 14.25
CA LYS A 254 45.92 -17.84 13.93
C LYS A 254 45.52 -17.45 12.52
N LEU A 255 45.17 -16.19 12.33
CA LEU A 255 44.90 -15.59 11.04
C LEU A 255 45.70 -14.30 10.89
N ARG A 256 46.36 -14.14 9.74
CA ARG A 256 47.03 -12.92 9.33
C ARG A 256 46.52 -12.47 7.96
N ALA A 257 45.92 -11.29 7.93
CA ALA A 257 45.66 -10.55 6.70
C ALA A 257 46.64 -9.38 6.57
N ALA A 258 47.09 -9.10 5.35
CA ALA A 258 47.95 -7.95 5.06
C ALA A 258 47.46 -7.24 3.81
N LYS A 259 47.63 -5.92 3.79
CA LYS A 259 47.35 -5.07 2.64
C LYS A 259 48.19 -5.52 1.44
N VAL A 260 47.58 -5.55 0.27
CA VAL A 260 48.28 -5.83 -0.99
C VAL A 260 48.98 -4.54 -1.45
N LEU A 261 50.26 -4.64 -1.82
CA LEU A 261 51.02 -3.52 -2.35
C LEU A 261 50.51 -3.17 -3.76
N ASN A 262 50.47 -1.88 -4.11
CA ASN A 262 49.98 -1.34 -5.38
C ASN A 262 48.47 -1.40 -5.65
N THR A 263 47.64 -1.83 -4.69
CA THR A 263 46.18 -1.65 -4.75
C THR A 263 45.72 -0.71 -3.63
N ARG A 264 44.76 0.18 -3.93
CA ARG A 264 44.29 1.18 -2.95
C ARG A 264 43.36 0.57 -1.88
N PHE A 265 42.85 -0.64 -2.07
CA PHE A 265 41.73 -1.15 -1.27
C PHE A 265 41.82 -2.61 -0.79
N SER A 266 42.71 -3.48 -1.30
CA SER A 266 42.63 -4.93 -0.97
C SER A 266 43.51 -5.40 0.20
N PHE A 267 42.92 -6.24 1.06
CA PHE A 267 43.60 -7.03 2.08
C PHE A 267 43.59 -8.50 1.65
N SER A 268 44.74 -9.17 1.68
CA SER A 268 44.86 -10.60 1.35
C SER A 268 45.18 -11.43 2.59
N ILE A 269 44.61 -12.63 2.69
CA ILE A 269 45.00 -13.61 3.73
C ILE A 269 46.42 -14.12 3.43
N ARG A 270 47.36 -13.88 4.34
CA ARG A 270 48.77 -14.31 4.21
C ARG A 270 49.08 -15.55 5.02
N THR A 271 48.35 -15.78 6.10
CA THR A 271 48.54 -16.95 6.96
C THR A 271 47.21 -17.32 7.59
N HIS A 272 46.84 -18.59 7.55
CA HIS A 272 45.63 -19.10 8.16
C HIS A 272 45.90 -20.50 8.69
N HIS A 273 45.84 -20.67 10.01
CA HIS A 273 45.86 -21.97 10.66
C HIS A 273 44.42 -22.27 11.09
N LYS A 274 43.71 -23.08 10.31
CA LYS A 274 42.26 -23.30 10.46
C LYS A 274 41.86 -24.17 11.66
N MET A 275 42.80 -24.94 12.21
CA MET A 275 42.52 -25.86 13.31
C MET A 275 42.74 -25.21 14.67
N HIS A 276 41.76 -25.33 15.54
CA HIS A 276 41.89 -25.06 16.98
C HIS A 276 42.31 -26.34 17.70
N THR A 277 43.36 -26.26 18.52
CA THR A 277 43.82 -27.34 19.41
C THR A 277 43.36 -27.16 20.87
N CYS A 278 42.51 -26.16 21.13
CA CYS A 278 41.95 -25.87 22.45
C CYS A 278 40.54 -26.44 22.61
N SER A 279 40.15 -26.78 23.85
CA SER A 279 38.80 -27.26 24.14
C SER A 279 37.77 -26.15 23.94
N ARG A 280 36.64 -26.50 23.30
CA ARG A 280 35.50 -25.59 23.09
C ARG A 280 34.91 -25.09 24.42
N ALA A 281 34.90 -25.93 25.45
CA ALA A 281 34.37 -25.60 26.78
C ALA A 281 35.24 -24.57 27.53
N SER A 282 36.54 -24.50 27.25
CA SER A 282 37.44 -23.50 27.87
C SER A 282 37.30 -22.10 27.26
N GLN A 283 36.67 -22.00 26.10
CA GLN A 283 36.46 -20.75 25.36
C GLN A 283 35.11 -20.08 25.69
N SER A 284 34.13 -20.83 26.19
CA SER A 284 32.78 -20.33 26.49
C SER A 284 32.67 -19.60 27.84
N THR A 285 33.65 -19.75 28.73
CA THR A 285 33.62 -19.27 30.12
C THR A 285 34.26 -17.90 30.35
N VAL A 286 34.90 -17.28 29.33
CA VAL A 286 35.69 -16.06 29.53
C VAL A 286 35.16 -14.89 28.68
N LYS A 287 34.54 -13.91 29.37
CA LYS A 287 33.87 -12.68 28.92
C LYS A 287 32.51 -12.88 28.21
N LYS A 288 31.46 -12.28 28.79
CA LYS A 288 30.14 -12.11 28.16
C LYS A 288 30.34 -11.49 26.77
N ARG A 289 30.06 -12.25 25.71
CA ARG A 289 30.13 -11.76 24.32
C ARG A 289 29.14 -10.61 24.16
N LYS A 290 29.62 -9.43 23.76
CA LYS A 290 28.75 -8.28 23.48
C LYS A 290 28.21 -8.41 22.06
N GLY A 291 26.90 -8.45 21.90
CA GLY A 291 26.34 -8.40 20.55
C GLY A 291 26.50 -7.01 19.96
N THR A 292 26.89 -6.95 18.69
CA THR A 292 27.13 -5.71 17.97
C THR A 292 26.04 -5.48 16.92
N PRO A 293 25.79 -4.23 16.51
CA PRO A 293 24.89 -3.94 15.39
C PRO A 293 25.31 -4.66 14.09
N ASP A 294 26.62 -4.84 13.85
CA ASP A 294 27.12 -5.56 12.68
C ASP A 294 26.73 -7.05 12.73
N LEU A 295 26.76 -7.71 13.91
CA LEU A 295 26.30 -9.10 14.06
C LEU A 295 24.82 -9.24 13.70
N VAL A 296 24.00 -8.33 14.20
CA VAL A 296 22.57 -8.27 13.89
C VAL A 296 22.35 -8.07 12.38
N ALA A 297 23.08 -7.13 11.77
CA ALA A 297 22.98 -6.89 10.34
C ALA A 297 23.40 -8.12 9.51
N CYS A 298 24.47 -8.81 9.90
CA CYS A 298 24.90 -10.05 9.28
C CYS A 298 23.86 -11.17 9.40
N LEU A 299 23.19 -11.31 10.54
CA LEU A 299 22.08 -12.25 10.70
C LEU A 299 20.94 -11.92 9.75
N LEU A 300 20.53 -10.64 9.70
CA LEU A 300 19.44 -10.20 8.83
C LEU A 300 19.80 -10.37 7.34
N HIS A 301 21.06 -10.13 6.94
CA HIS A 301 21.52 -10.41 5.58
C HIS A 301 21.46 -11.90 5.23
N GLY A 302 21.67 -12.79 6.20
CA GLY A 302 21.56 -14.24 6.00
C GLY A 302 20.11 -14.74 5.94
N ASP A 303 19.26 -14.25 6.84
CA ASP A 303 17.88 -14.74 7.01
C ASP A 303 16.87 -14.03 6.11
N TYR A 304 17.14 -12.78 5.78
CA TYR A 304 16.30 -11.91 4.98
C TYR A 304 17.12 -11.28 3.83
N PRO A 305 17.74 -12.11 2.97
CA PRO A 305 18.62 -11.60 1.91
C PRO A 305 17.85 -10.67 0.98
N GLY A 306 18.30 -9.41 0.89
CA GLY A 306 17.70 -8.40 0.01
C GLY A 306 16.36 -7.82 0.48
N SER A 307 15.81 -8.26 1.62
CA SER A 307 14.53 -7.77 2.13
C SER A 307 14.69 -6.64 3.13
N MET A 308 13.86 -5.59 3.02
CA MET A 308 13.74 -4.54 4.05
C MET A 308 12.74 -4.91 5.14
N GLU A 309 11.90 -5.92 4.88
CA GLU A 309 10.92 -6.41 5.84
C GLU A 309 11.60 -7.42 6.76
N THR A 310 12.14 -6.88 7.84
CA THR A 310 12.74 -7.66 8.91
C THR A 310 11.88 -7.57 10.17
N PRO A 311 11.97 -8.56 11.07
CA PRO A 311 11.24 -8.56 12.34
C PRO A 311 11.46 -7.28 13.16
N ASN A 312 10.55 -7.01 14.10
CA ASN A 312 10.71 -5.91 15.06
C ASN A 312 11.96 -6.13 15.94
N PRO A 313 12.56 -5.06 16.53
CA PRO A 313 13.79 -5.20 17.30
C PRO A 313 13.65 -6.19 18.48
N GLY A 314 12.47 -6.28 19.11
CA GLY A 314 12.19 -7.27 20.17
C GLY A 314 12.32 -8.72 19.68
N THR A 315 11.77 -9.05 18.51
CA THR A 315 11.95 -10.37 17.89
C THR A 315 13.39 -10.59 17.46
N ILE A 316 14.09 -9.55 16.98
CA ILE A 316 15.52 -9.63 16.64
C ILE A 316 16.36 -9.95 17.88
N GLN A 317 16.05 -9.39 19.06
CA GLN A 317 16.73 -9.74 20.31
C GLN A 317 16.59 -11.24 20.60
N LYS A 318 15.37 -11.78 20.47
CA LYS A 318 15.10 -13.22 20.65
C LYS A 318 15.85 -14.06 19.62
N LEU A 319 15.82 -13.68 18.34
CA LEU A 319 16.53 -14.40 17.27
C LEU A 319 18.04 -14.44 17.49
N VAL A 320 18.64 -13.32 17.89
CA VAL A 320 20.09 -13.24 18.18
C VAL A 320 20.44 -14.07 19.42
N GLN A 321 19.58 -14.06 20.44
CA GLN A 321 19.74 -14.92 21.61
C GLN A 321 19.62 -16.41 21.24
N THR A 322 18.64 -16.81 20.43
CA THR A 322 18.43 -18.20 20.02
C THR A 322 19.55 -18.72 19.13
N ARG A 323 20.02 -17.94 18.15
CA ARG A 323 21.05 -18.40 17.20
C ARG A 323 22.47 -18.27 17.71
N PHE A 324 22.78 -17.20 18.44
CA PHE A 324 24.16 -16.92 18.85
C PHE A 324 24.38 -17.00 20.35
N GLY A 325 23.33 -17.18 21.16
CA GLY A 325 23.43 -17.22 22.62
C GLY A 325 23.76 -15.87 23.25
N VAL A 326 23.59 -14.75 22.52
CA VAL A 326 24.01 -13.42 22.95
C VAL A 326 22.81 -12.53 23.26
N LYS A 327 22.78 -11.99 24.49
CA LYS A 327 21.82 -10.95 24.87
C LYS A 327 22.25 -9.61 24.26
N ILE A 328 21.34 -8.97 23.55
CA ILE A 328 21.54 -7.61 23.01
C ILE A 328 20.43 -6.69 23.51
N SER A 329 20.76 -5.40 23.67
CA SER A 329 19.76 -4.37 23.96
C SER A 329 18.86 -4.11 22.74
N TYR A 330 17.65 -3.59 22.98
CA TYR A 330 16.73 -3.16 21.93
C TYR A 330 17.40 -2.15 21.00
N SER A 331 18.11 -1.17 21.57
CA SER A 331 18.90 -0.17 20.83
C SER A 331 19.96 -0.78 19.92
N THR A 332 20.57 -1.91 20.31
CA THR A 332 21.55 -2.62 19.49
C THR A 332 20.89 -3.41 18.36
N ALA A 333 19.74 -4.04 18.64
CA ALA A 333 18.90 -4.67 17.62
C ALA A 333 18.41 -3.66 16.57
N LEU A 334 17.91 -2.50 17.00
CA LEU A 334 17.46 -1.42 16.13
C LEU A 334 18.61 -0.85 15.28
N ARG A 335 19.77 -0.57 15.89
CA ARG A 335 20.96 -0.12 15.14
C ARG A 335 21.40 -1.15 14.10
N GLY A 336 21.32 -2.44 14.42
CA GLY A 336 21.64 -3.52 13.51
C GLY A 336 20.65 -3.67 12.37
N LYS A 337 19.35 -3.55 12.66
CA LYS A 337 18.27 -3.49 11.66
C LYS A 337 18.47 -2.32 10.69
N ASN A 338 18.75 -1.13 11.21
CA ASN A 338 19.05 0.05 10.40
C ASN A 338 20.32 -0.14 9.56
N ARG A 339 21.35 -0.79 10.12
CA ARG A 339 22.58 -1.11 9.40
C ARG A 339 22.35 -2.05 8.22
N HIS A 340 21.57 -3.11 8.42
CA HIS A 340 21.15 -4.01 7.33
C HIS A 340 20.41 -3.23 6.23
N ALA A 341 19.48 -2.35 6.60
CA ALA A 341 18.77 -1.50 5.65
C ALA A 341 19.71 -0.55 4.88
N TYR A 342 20.69 0.07 5.55
CA TYR A 342 21.69 0.94 4.91
C TYR A 342 22.64 0.16 3.99
N ASP A 343 23.02 -1.06 4.35
CA ASP A 343 23.87 -1.89 3.51
C ASP A 343 23.10 -2.35 2.23
N LEU A 344 21.76 -2.51 2.32
CA LEU A 344 20.92 -2.86 1.16
C LEU A 344 20.62 -1.67 0.23
N ARG A 345 20.34 -0.48 0.78
CA ARG A 345 19.83 0.67 0.00
C ARG A 345 20.70 1.92 0.06
N GLY A 346 21.84 1.86 0.72
CA GLY A 346 22.77 2.98 0.83
C GLY A 346 22.47 3.92 2.00
N ASP A 347 23.49 4.73 2.32
CA ASP A 347 23.44 5.70 3.40
C ASP A 347 22.61 6.93 3.00
N PRO A 348 21.71 7.42 3.88
CA PRO A 348 20.92 8.61 3.59
C PRO A 348 21.75 9.86 3.31
N GLY A 349 22.88 10.07 4.00
CA GLY A 349 23.76 11.21 3.79
C GLY A 349 24.46 11.17 2.44
N GLU A 350 24.87 9.99 1.98
CA GLU A 350 25.45 9.79 0.65
C GLU A 350 24.45 10.07 -0.48
N SER A 351 23.16 9.79 -0.26
CA SER A 351 22.11 10.06 -1.26
C SER A 351 22.00 11.55 -1.60
N TYR A 352 22.09 12.44 -0.61
CA TYR A 352 22.03 13.89 -0.86
C TYR A 352 23.27 14.40 -1.62
N LYS A 353 24.45 13.83 -1.35
CA LYS A 353 25.70 14.22 -2.05
C LYS A 353 25.64 13.88 -3.54
N LYS A 354 24.95 12.79 -3.89
CA LYS A 354 24.83 12.30 -5.26
C LYS A 354 23.60 12.83 -6.00
N LEU A 355 22.74 13.61 -5.35
CA LEU A 355 21.45 14.04 -5.90
C LEU A 355 21.60 14.79 -7.22
N TYR A 356 22.51 15.76 -7.32
CA TYR A 356 22.68 16.51 -8.58
C TYR A 356 23.17 15.62 -9.74
N CYS A 357 24.07 14.68 -9.46
CA CYS A 357 24.52 13.70 -10.45
C CYS A 357 23.37 12.81 -10.90
N TYR A 358 22.56 12.33 -9.95
CA TYR A 358 21.38 11.51 -10.22
C TYR A 358 20.35 12.24 -11.09
N LEU A 359 19.99 13.48 -10.71
CA LEU A 359 19.02 14.29 -11.47
C LEU A 359 19.54 14.64 -12.87
N HIS A 360 20.83 14.94 -13.02
CA HIS A 360 21.43 15.15 -14.33
C HIS A 360 21.30 13.91 -15.22
N MET A 361 21.58 12.73 -14.67
CA MET A 361 21.40 11.48 -15.42
C MET A 361 19.93 11.22 -15.73
N LEU A 362 19.01 11.51 -14.81
CA LEU A 362 17.57 11.39 -15.05
C LEU A 362 17.12 12.25 -16.23
N GLU A 363 17.53 13.51 -16.28
CA GLU A 363 17.24 14.45 -17.37
C GLU A 363 17.89 14.02 -18.70
N LYS A 364 19.10 13.45 -18.64
CA LYS A 364 19.81 12.97 -19.84
C LYS A 364 19.16 11.73 -20.46
N VAL A 365 18.72 10.79 -19.63
CA VAL A 365 18.12 9.54 -20.11
C VAL A 365 16.64 9.74 -20.47
N ASN A 366 15.96 10.69 -19.82
CA ASN A 366 14.55 11.01 -20.10
C ASN A 366 14.42 12.45 -20.58
N GLU A 367 14.53 12.65 -21.89
CA GLU A 367 14.44 13.98 -22.52
C GLU A 367 13.14 14.73 -22.16
N GLY A 368 13.26 16.03 -21.89
CA GLY A 368 12.13 16.88 -21.49
C GLY A 368 11.75 16.78 -20.01
N THR A 369 12.41 15.90 -19.24
CA THR A 369 12.29 15.89 -17.77
C THR A 369 12.77 17.21 -17.20
N LYS A 370 12.01 17.78 -16.27
CA LYS A 370 12.40 18.97 -15.51
C LYS A 370 12.64 18.59 -14.05
N THR A 371 13.83 18.89 -13.56
CA THR A 371 14.15 18.76 -12.14
C THR A 371 14.57 20.10 -11.55
N SER A 372 14.32 20.29 -10.26
CA SER A 372 14.77 21.47 -9.54
C SER A 372 15.05 21.14 -8.07
N VAL A 373 16.13 21.72 -7.54
CA VAL A 373 16.54 21.58 -6.16
C VAL A 373 16.66 22.97 -5.54
N LYS A 374 15.98 23.21 -4.43
CA LYS A 374 16.12 24.43 -3.63
C LYS A 374 16.97 24.13 -2.40
N LEU A 375 17.94 25.02 -2.14
CA LEU A 375 18.76 25.00 -0.93
C LEU A 375 18.45 26.24 -0.07
N ASP A 376 18.69 26.14 1.23
CA ASP A 376 18.69 27.30 2.12
C ASP A 376 19.96 28.15 1.96
N GLU A 377 20.02 29.29 2.66
CA GLU A 377 21.20 30.19 2.64
C GLU A 377 22.49 29.50 3.13
N ALA A 378 22.37 28.44 3.94
CA ALA A 378 23.49 27.65 4.43
C ALA A 378 23.86 26.47 3.51
N GLY A 379 23.18 26.31 2.36
CA GLY A 379 23.40 25.21 1.42
C GLY A 379 22.78 23.87 1.84
N LYS A 380 21.86 23.88 2.80
CA LYS A 380 21.08 22.69 3.21
C LYS A 380 19.93 22.45 2.25
N PHE A 381 19.62 21.17 2.06
CA PHE A 381 18.48 20.75 1.26
C PHE A 381 17.16 21.30 1.83
N LEU A 382 16.35 21.94 0.98
CA LEU A 382 14.98 22.32 1.30
C LEU A 382 14.00 21.53 0.45
N TYR A 383 13.99 21.78 -0.87
CA TYR A 383 12.95 21.26 -1.77
C TYR A 383 13.54 20.51 -2.97
N LEU A 384 12.80 19.51 -3.44
CA LEU A 384 13.05 18.78 -4.67
C LEU A 384 11.76 18.72 -5.49
N PHE A 385 11.87 18.94 -6.79
CA PHE A 385 10.81 18.77 -7.77
C PHE A 385 11.29 17.93 -8.93
N ILE A 386 10.46 16.99 -9.39
CA ILE A 386 10.70 16.16 -10.57
C ILE A 386 9.38 16.04 -11.36
N ALA A 387 9.43 16.37 -12.64
CA ALA A 387 8.38 16.07 -13.61
C ALA A 387 9.02 15.42 -14.84
N LEU A 388 8.61 14.19 -15.15
CA LEU A 388 9.21 13.39 -16.23
C LEU A 388 8.74 13.89 -17.59
N GLY A 389 9.63 13.94 -18.58
CA GLY A 389 9.27 14.45 -19.91
C GLY A 389 8.09 13.71 -20.55
N ALA A 390 8.04 12.39 -20.37
CA ALA A 390 6.94 11.55 -20.85
C ALA A 390 5.58 11.90 -20.21
N THR A 391 5.55 12.21 -18.91
CA THR A 391 4.30 12.53 -18.20
C THR A 391 3.79 13.92 -18.56
N ILE A 392 4.70 14.88 -18.76
CA ILE A 392 4.37 16.25 -19.19
C ILE A 392 3.72 16.22 -20.57
N GLU A 393 4.31 15.49 -21.51
CA GLU A 393 3.82 15.38 -22.88
C GLU A 393 2.49 14.63 -22.94
N GLY A 394 2.39 13.47 -22.28
CA GLY A 394 1.16 12.68 -22.28
C GLY A 394 -0.02 13.39 -21.64
N PHE A 395 0.20 14.29 -20.66
CA PHE A 395 -0.88 15.09 -20.07
C PHE A 395 -1.59 16.00 -21.08
N GLN A 396 -0.97 16.35 -22.22
CA GLN A 396 -1.63 17.09 -23.29
C GLN A 396 -2.83 16.31 -23.86
N CYS A 397 -2.76 14.98 -23.86
CA CYS A 397 -3.80 14.06 -24.30
C CYS A 397 -4.79 13.66 -23.19
N MET A 398 -4.60 14.15 -21.96
CA MET A 398 -5.45 13.81 -20.82
C MET A 398 -6.47 14.88 -20.50
N ARG A 399 -7.55 14.46 -19.83
CA ARG A 399 -8.52 15.33 -19.17
C ARG A 399 -7.78 16.27 -18.21
N LYS A 400 -8.13 17.56 -18.23
CA LYS A 400 -7.41 18.64 -17.54
C LYS A 400 -7.73 18.75 -16.04
N VAL A 401 -7.73 17.61 -15.35
CA VAL A 401 -7.97 17.53 -13.91
C VAL A 401 -6.71 17.04 -13.20
N ILE A 402 -6.22 17.83 -12.25
CA ILE A 402 -5.03 17.53 -11.46
C ILE A 402 -5.46 17.38 -10.00
N THR A 403 -5.07 16.26 -9.42
CA THR A 403 -5.19 16.01 -7.99
C THR A 403 -3.81 16.16 -7.35
N VAL A 404 -3.74 16.80 -6.18
CA VAL A 404 -2.48 17.00 -5.45
C VAL A 404 -2.66 16.61 -4.00
N ASP A 405 -1.73 15.84 -3.48
CA ASP A 405 -1.70 15.43 -2.08
C ASP A 405 -0.26 15.30 -1.57
N ALA A 406 -0.13 15.43 -0.25
CA ALA A 406 1.11 15.42 0.50
C ALA A 406 1.08 14.31 1.54
N THR A 407 2.21 13.63 1.74
CA THR A 407 2.31 12.62 2.79
C THR A 407 3.67 12.64 3.48
N HIS A 408 3.69 12.46 4.79
CA HIS A 408 4.94 12.52 5.55
C HIS A 408 5.90 11.38 5.18
N LEU A 409 7.19 11.73 5.07
CA LEU A 409 8.26 10.75 4.99
C LEU A 409 8.40 10.00 6.31
N LYS A 410 8.75 8.71 6.24
CA LYS A 410 8.91 7.84 7.42
C LYS A 410 10.38 7.57 7.76
N ASN A 411 11.31 8.11 6.98
CA ASN A 411 12.75 7.99 7.24
C ASN A 411 13.19 8.98 8.34
N GLY A 412 14.42 8.87 8.81
CA GLY A 412 14.96 9.74 9.88
C GLY A 412 15.10 11.23 9.50
N TYR A 413 14.76 11.59 8.26
CA TYR A 413 14.85 12.93 7.70
C TYR A 413 13.40 13.44 7.55
N ARG A 414 12.97 14.33 8.44
CA ARG A 414 11.61 14.89 8.37
C ARG A 414 11.39 15.56 7.01
N GLY A 415 10.16 15.50 6.52
CA GLY A 415 9.76 16.09 5.24
C GLY A 415 8.43 15.52 4.75
N VAL A 416 7.98 16.04 3.62
CA VAL A 416 6.71 15.69 2.99
C VAL A 416 6.98 15.28 1.55
N LEU A 417 6.54 14.09 1.17
CA LEU A 417 6.50 13.62 -0.21
C LEU A 417 5.19 14.11 -0.84
N VAL A 418 5.30 14.84 -1.93
CA VAL A 418 4.17 15.41 -2.66
C VAL A 418 4.03 14.75 -4.01
N PHE A 419 2.79 14.49 -4.40
CA PHE A 419 2.44 14.03 -5.74
C PHE A 419 1.36 14.93 -6.34
N ALA A 420 1.58 15.33 -7.59
CA ALA A 420 0.55 15.82 -8.49
C ALA A 420 0.23 14.71 -9.49
N SER A 421 -1.03 14.30 -9.58
CA SER A 421 -1.47 13.20 -10.45
C SER A 421 -2.73 13.60 -11.21
N ALA A 422 -2.80 13.21 -12.48
CA ALA A 422 -4.03 13.15 -13.25
C ALA A 422 -4.62 11.73 -13.20
N GLN A 423 -5.77 11.55 -13.83
CA GLN A 423 -6.36 10.24 -14.07
C GLN A 423 -6.55 10.04 -15.57
N ASP A 424 -6.08 8.91 -16.08
CA ASP A 424 -6.25 8.57 -17.48
C ASP A 424 -7.73 8.26 -17.83
N PRO A 425 -8.07 8.06 -19.11
CA PRO A 425 -9.45 7.82 -19.52
C PRO A 425 -10.01 6.47 -19.05
N ASN A 426 -9.14 5.48 -18.79
CA ASN A 426 -9.49 4.16 -18.25
C ASN A 426 -9.43 4.11 -16.70
N ARG A 427 -9.32 5.28 -16.04
CA ARG A 427 -9.27 5.49 -14.58
C ARG A 427 -7.98 5.06 -13.88
N HIS A 428 -6.89 4.84 -14.59
CA HIS A 428 -5.58 4.64 -13.96
C HIS A 428 -4.99 5.95 -13.44
N ASN A 429 -4.19 5.86 -12.38
CA ASN A 429 -3.42 6.99 -11.88
C ASN A 429 -2.33 7.37 -12.87
N TYR A 430 -2.22 8.67 -13.17
CA TYR A 430 -1.22 9.21 -14.08
C TYR A 430 -0.36 10.26 -13.37
N PRO A 431 0.78 9.86 -12.78
CA PRO A 431 1.63 10.76 -11.99
C PRO A 431 2.26 11.82 -12.89
N LEU A 432 2.01 13.10 -12.60
CA LEU A 432 2.51 14.23 -13.41
C LEU A 432 3.86 14.72 -12.89
N ALA A 433 3.91 15.00 -11.58
CA ALA A 433 5.09 15.50 -10.90
C ALA A 433 5.11 15.00 -9.46
N PHE A 434 6.30 14.91 -8.88
CA PHE A 434 6.48 14.59 -7.48
C PHE A 434 7.68 15.32 -6.90
N GLY A 435 7.71 15.44 -5.58
CA GLY A 435 8.72 16.24 -4.91
C GLY A 435 8.85 15.97 -3.43
N VAL A 436 9.94 16.44 -2.85
CA VAL A 436 10.18 16.40 -1.41
C VAL A 436 10.21 17.84 -0.91
N LEU A 437 9.36 18.15 0.06
CA LEU A 437 9.27 19.45 0.72
C LEU A 437 9.64 19.31 2.21
N ASP A 438 9.97 20.43 2.86
CA ASP A 438 10.31 20.44 4.30
C ASP A 438 9.06 20.24 5.19
N SER A 439 7.93 20.82 4.79
CA SER A 439 6.65 20.81 5.47
C SER A 439 5.53 21.35 4.55
N GLU A 440 4.27 21.20 4.95
CA GLU A 440 3.12 21.79 4.26
C GLU A 440 2.94 23.25 4.72
N ASN A 441 3.55 24.18 3.99
CA ASN A 441 3.45 25.61 4.26
C ASN A 441 3.27 26.39 2.94
N ASN A 442 2.95 27.69 3.04
CA ASN A 442 2.69 28.50 1.84
C ASN A 442 3.92 28.58 0.91
N ASP A 443 5.13 28.71 1.47
CA ASP A 443 6.35 28.86 0.66
C ASP A 443 6.69 27.59 -0.11
N SER A 444 6.52 26.42 0.53
CA SER A 444 6.79 25.12 -0.07
C SER A 444 5.77 24.78 -1.16
N TRP A 445 4.48 25.06 -0.92
CA TRP A 445 3.44 24.88 -1.94
C TRP A 445 3.57 25.87 -3.10
N ASN A 446 3.80 27.15 -2.84
CA ASN A 446 4.00 28.16 -3.88
C ASN A 446 5.17 27.77 -4.78
N TRP A 447 6.30 27.37 -4.20
CA TRP A 447 7.46 26.92 -4.97
C TRP A 447 7.17 25.67 -5.81
N PHE A 448 6.47 24.69 -5.24
CA PHE A 448 6.09 23.47 -5.97
C PHE A 448 5.16 23.79 -7.15
N PHE A 449 4.15 24.63 -6.93
CA PHE A 449 3.20 25.01 -7.98
C PHE A 449 3.80 25.94 -9.03
N GLU A 450 4.75 26.81 -8.69
CA GLU A 450 5.48 27.63 -9.68
C GLU A 450 6.27 26.73 -10.64
N LEU A 451 6.90 25.69 -10.13
CA LEU A 451 7.59 24.69 -10.95
C LEU A 451 6.60 23.84 -11.75
N LEU A 452 5.48 23.43 -11.15
CA LEU A 452 4.41 22.75 -11.87
C LEU A 452 3.86 23.63 -13.00
N LYS A 453 3.72 24.94 -12.78
CA LYS A 453 3.25 25.91 -13.79
C LYS A 453 4.20 26.04 -14.97
N SER A 454 5.50 25.86 -14.71
CA SER A 454 6.52 25.85 -15.77
C SER A 454 6.39 24.65 -16.72
N VAL A 455 5.74 23.56 -16.31
CA VAL A 455 5.51 22.35 -17.13
C VAL A 455 4.06 22.24 -17.60
N ILE A 456 3.11 22.68 -16.78
CA ILE A 456 1.67 22.69 -17.06
C ILE A 456 1.17 24.13 -16.85
N PRO A 457 1.09 24.93 -17.94
CA PRO A 457 0.69 26.33 -17.88
C PRO A 457 -0.73 26.54 -17.35
N ASP A 458 -0.98 27.68 -16.74
CA ASP A 458 -2.29 28.05 -16.22
C ASP A 458 -3.33 28.27 -17.34
N SER A 459 -4.51 27.69 -17.17
CA SER A 459 -5.59 27.66 -18.15
C SER A 459 -6.94 27.56 -17.46
N SER A 460 -7.97 28.16 -18.05
CA SER A 460 -9.37 28.02 -17.59
C SER A 460 -9.93 26.62 -17.77
N GLU A 461 -9.28 25.77 -18.56
CA GLU A 461 -9.66 24.36 -18.71
C GLU A 461 -9.13 23.50 -17.55
N LEU A 462 -8.14 23.98 -16.79
CA LEU A 462 -7.56 23.22 -15.70
C LEU A 462 -8.46 23.22 -14.47
N VAL A 463 -8.57 22.05 -13.87
CA VAL A 463 -9.26 21.84 -12.60
C VAL A 463 -8.28 21.24 -11.61
N PHE A 464 -8.08 21.90 -10.47
CA PHE A 464 -7.39 21.33 -9.33
C PHE A 464 -8.39 20.75 -8.34
N MET A 465 -8.18 19.50 -7.94
CA MET A 465 -8.93 18.81 -6.90
C MET A 465 -7.99 18.49 -5.74
N THR A 466 -8.19 19.14 -4.59
CA THR A 466 -7.27 19.00 -3.46
C THR A 466 -7.99 18.79 -2.13
N ASP A 467 -7.24 18.37 -1.10
CA ASP A 467 -7.72 18.45 0.28
C ASP A 467 -7.93 19.92 0.72
N ARG A 468 -8.57 20.10 1.87
CA ARG A 468 -8.90 21.34 2.56
C ARG A 468 -7.73 21.93 3.37
N ASN A 469 -6.49 21.60 3.03
CA ASN A 469 -5.34 22.29 3.61
C ASN A 469 -5.30 23.76 3.12
N GLU A 470 -5.38 24.72 4.04
CA GLU A 470 -5.42 26.15 3.71
C GLU A 470 -4.21 26.62 2.89
N SER A 471 -3.01 26.12 3.21
CA SER A 471 -1.80 26.48 2.47
C SER A 471 -1.81 26.00 1.02
N LEU A 472 -2.37 24.81 0.78
CA LEU A 472 -2.55 24.25 -0.55
C LEU A 472 -3.59 25.02 -1.35
N ILE A 473 -4.72 25.36 -0.73
CA ILE A 473 -5.80 26.16 -1.35
C ILE A 473 -5.26 27.54 -1.76
N ASN A 474 -4.54 28.21 -0.86
CA ASN A 474 -3.97 29.53 -1.11
C ASN A 474 -2.94 29.50 -2.24
N ALA A 475 -2.10 28.46 -2.29
CA ALA A 475 -1.09 28.33 -3.31
C ALA A 475 -1.68 28.09 -4.71
N VAL A 476 -2.74 27.26 -4.83
CA VAL A 476 -3.45 27.08 -6.10
C VAL A 476 -4.06 28.41 -6.55
N ALA A 477 -4.77 29.12 -5.66
CA ALA A 477 -5.39 30.40 -5.99
C ALA A 477 -4.37 31.48 -6.40
N TYR A 478 -3.18 31.47 -5.80
CA TYR A 478 -2.10 32.41 -6.10
C TYR A 478 -1.39 32.09 -7.42
N VAL A 479 -1.01 30.83 -7.64
CA VAL A 479 -0.18 30.43 -8.79
C VAL A 479 -1.02 30.16 -10.05
N TYR A 480 -2.23 29.62 -9.90
CA TYR A 480 -3.14 29.24 -10.98
C TYR A 480 -4.48 30.01 -10.90
N PRO A 481 -4.49 31.34 -11.06
CA PRO A 481 -5.69 32.15 -10.92
C PRO A 481 -6.76 31.86 -11.97
N ARG A 482 -6.40 31.29 -13.13
CA ARG A 482 -7.37 30.95 -14.18
C ARG A 482 -7.99 29.55 -13.98
N ALA A 483 -7.26 28.64 -13.35
CA ALA A 483 -7.75 27.29 -13.09
C ALA A 483 -8.92 27.30 -12.09
N HIS A 484 -9.82 26.34 -12.25
CA HIS A 484 -10.88 26.11 -11.28
C HIS A 484 -10.38 25.22 -10.14
N HIS A 485 -10.85 25.47 -8.93
CA HIS A 485 -10.41 24.73 -7.75
C HIS A 485 -11.59 24.10 -7.01
N GLY A 486 -11.53 22.78 -6.84
CA GLY A 486 -12.51 21.99 -6.14
C GLY A 486 -11.93 21.31 -4.90
N TYR A 487 -12.72 21.27 -3.84
CA TYR A 487 -12.40 20.56 -2.61
C TYR A 487 -12.77 19.08 -2.76
N CYS A 488 -11.89 18.21 -2.27
CA CYS A 488 -12.18 16.80 -2.16
C CYS A 488 -13.43 16.58 -1.29
N VAL A 489 -14.48 16.01 -1.89
CA VAL A 489 -15.76 15.76 -1.23
C VAL A 489 -15.61 14.79 -0.07
N TRP A 490 -14.74 13.77 -0.17
CA TRP A 490 -14.51 12.81 0.91
C TRP A 490 -13.92 13.47 2.16
N HIS A 491 -12.81 14.19 2.03
CA HIS A 491 -12.21 14.96 3.12
C HIS A 491 -13.18 15.98 3.71
N LEU A 492 -13.92 16.71 2.86
CA LEU A 492 -14.94 17.64 3.32
C LEU A 492 -16.06 16.91 4.10
N SER A 493 -16.47 15.71 3.67
CA SER A 493 -17.48 14.92 4.37
C SER A 493 -17.00 14.43 5.74
N GLN A 494 -15.70 14.13 5.89
CA GLN A 494 -15.12 13.81 7.20
C GLN A 494 -15.17 15.02 8.14
N ASN A 495 -14.89 16.22 7.64
CA ASN A 495 -14.98 17.44 8.46
C ASN A 495 -16.43 17.79 8.82
N VAL A 496 -17.37 17.59 7.88
CA VAL A 496 -18.80 17.90 8.08
C VAL A 496 -19.46 16.93 9.06
N LYS A 497 -19.18 15.61 8.95
CA LYS A 497 -19.79 14.62 9.86
C LYS A 497 -19.44 14.90 11.32
N ASP A 498 -18.21 15.38 11.59
CA ASP A 498 -17.73 15.59 12.96
C ASP A 498 -18.50 16.73 13.67
N ARG A 499 -19.14 17.62 12.91
CA ARG A 499 -19.94 18.74 13.42
C ARG A 499 -21.43 18.43 13.64
N ALA A 500 -21.88 17.22 13.30
CA ALA A 500 -23.25 16.78 13.56
C ALA A 500 -23.34 16.02 14.91
N PHE A 501 -24.10 16.51 15.87
CA PHE A 501 -24.18 15.89 17.21
C PHE A 501 -25.34 14.89 17.30
N ASN A 502 -25.20 13.87 18.15
CA ASN A 502 -26.23 12.86 18.45
C ASN A 502 -26.81 12.12 17.22
N VAL A 503 -26.00 11.95 16.17
CA VAL A 503 -26.39 11.26 14.93
C VAL A 503 -25.31 10.28 14.49
N ASN A 504 -25.70 9.30 13.68
CA ASN A 504 -24.73 8.40 13.05
C ASN A 504 -23.85 9.20 12.06
N LYS A 505 -22.57 9.32 12.37
CA LYS A 505 -21.58 10.07 11.57
C LYS A 505 -21.44 9.53 10.15
N GLY A 506 -21.58 8.22 9.95
CA GLY A 506 -21.55 7.59 8.63
C GLY A 506 -22.73 8.04 7.76
N VAL A 507 -23.91 8.17 8.36
CA VAL A 507 -25.12 8.65 7.66
C VAL A 507 -24.96 10.10 7.21
N VAL A 508 -24.41 10.98 8.06
CA VAL A 508 -24.15 12.38 7.69
C VAL A 508 -23.19 12.47 6.51
N SER A 509 -22.08 11.73 6.58
CA SER A 509 -21.08 11.66 5.51
C SER A 509 -21.69 11.16 4.20
N PHE A 510 -22.54 10.13 4.25
CA PHE A 510 -23.25 9.60 3.09
C PHE A 510 -24.19 10.64 2.46
N TYR A 511 -25.10 11.23 3.24
CA TYR A 511 -26.04 12.24 2.72
C TYR A 511 -25.32 13.44 2.13
N PHE A 512 -24.24 13.91 2.77
CA PHE A 512 -23.44 15.01 2.25
C PHE A 512 -22.82 14.67 0.88
N ARG A 513 -22.22 13.48 0.75
CA ARG A 513 -21.58 13.03 -0.49
C ARG A 513 -22.61 12.90 -1.61
N GLU A 514 -23.76 12.30 -1.35
CA GLU A 514 -24.81 12.14 -2.36
C GLU A 514 -25.36 13.50 -2.81
N MET A 515 -25.63 14.41 -1.87
CA MET A 515 -26.04 15.77 -2.18
C MET A 515 -25.04 16.49 -3.08
N SER A 516 -23.73 16.35 -2.83
CA SER A 516 -22.69 17.01 -3.63
C SER A 516 -22.60 16.54 -5.09
N ARG A 517 -23.20 15.38 -5.41
CA ARG A 517 -23.08 14.69 -6.70
C ARG A 517 -24.25 14.94 -7.64
N HIS A 518 -25.31 15.61 -7.20
CA HIS A 518 -26.46 15.93 -8.05
C HIS A 518 -26.06 16.73 -9.29
N TYR A 519 -26.70 16.40 -10.41
CA TYR A 519 -26.44 17.00 -11.72
C TYR A 519 -27.34 18.21 -12.03
N THR A 520 -28.48 18.35 -11.33
CA THR A 520 -29.46 19.42 -11.57
C THR A 520 -29.65 20.28 -10.33
N VAL A 521 -29.91 21.57 -10.53
CA VAL A 521 -30.02 22.55 -9.43
C VAL A 521 -31.21 22.22 -8.56
N ALA A 522 -32.34 21.85 -9.15
CA ALA A 522 -33.54 21.49 -8.41
C ALA A 522 -33.32 20.28 -7.48
N ALA A 523 -32.67 19.22 -7.96
CA ALA A 523 -32.35 18.05 -7.12
C ALA A 523 -31.35 18.41 -6.01
N PHE A 524 -30.34 19.21 -6.33
CA PHE A 524 -29.37 19.68 -5.36
C PHE A 524 -30.02 20.53 -4.26
N GLU A 525 -30.81 21.54 -4.60
CA GLU A 525 -31.42 22.43 -3.60
C GLU A 525 -32.44 21.68 -2.72
N ALA A 526 -33.17 20.71 -3.27
CA ALA A 526 -34.04 19.84 -2.48
C ALA A 526 -33.24 18.97 -1.48
N ALA A 527 -32.14 18.36 -1.95
CA ALA A 527 -31.25 17.58 -1.10
C ALA A 527 -30.55 18.45 -0.04
N TYR A 528 -30.14 19.67 -0.42
CA TYR A 528 -29.49 20.65 0.46
C TYR A 528 -30.43 21.13 1.56
N SER A 529 -31.65 21.52 1.20
CA SER A 529 -32.69 21.90 2.17
C SER A 529 -33.00 20.76 3.14
N SER A 530 -33.05 19.53 2.63
CA SER A 530 -33.26 18.34 3.46
C SER A 530 -32.07 18.02 4.37
N PHE A 531 -30.84 18.27 3.90
CA PHE A 531 -29.62 18.12 4.68
C PHE A 531 -29.55 19.17 5.79
N GLU A 532 -29.86 20.43 5.47
CA GLU A 532 -29.90 21.55 6.42
C GLU A 532 -30.94 21.33 7.53
N ALA A 533 -32.14 20.87 7.18
CA ALA A 533 -33.18 20.54 8.15
C ALA A 533 -32.77 19.39 9.09
N ARG A 534 -32.07 18.38 8.57
CA ARG A 534 -31.65 17.20 9.35
C ARG A 534 -30.40 17.45 10.19
N PHE A 535 -29.45 18.23 9.67
CA PHE A 535 -28.12 18.43 10.25
C PHE A 535 -27.72 19.92 10.27
N PRO A 536 -28.46 20.79 11.00
CA PRO A 536 -28.29 22.24 10.93
C PRO A 536 -26.88 22.71 11.33
N TYR A 537 -26.27 22.11 12.35
CA TYR A 537 -24.90 22.44 12.76
C TYR A 537 -23.85 22.06 11.71
N ALA A 538 -24.05 20.94 11.02
CA ALA A 538 -23.17 20.49 9.94
C ALA A 538 -23.31 21.40 8.71
N ALA A 539 -24.53 21.82 8.39
CA ALA A 539 -24.81 22.78 7.32
C ALA A 539 -24.21 24.16 7.63
N ALA A 540 -24.38 24.67 8.85
CA ALA A 540 -23.76 25.93 9.28
C ALA A 540 -22.23 25.88 9.21
N TYR A 541 -21.62 24.76 9.61
CA TYR A 541 -20.18 24.54 9.45
C TYR A 541 -19.76 24.55 7.98
N LEU A 542 -20.53 23.90 7.09
CA LEU A 542 -20.25 23.86 5.66
C LEU A 542 -20.28 25.27 5.04
N VAL A 543 -21.30 26.07 5.35
CA VAL A 543 -21.41 27.48 4.91
C VAL A 543 -20.20 28.28 5.40
N LYS A 544 -19.88 28.19 6.69
CA LYS A 544 -18.73 28.90 7.27
C LYS A 544 -17.41 28.49 6.64
N THR A 545 -17.16 27.19 6.49
CA THR A 545 -15.87 26.63 6.06
C THR A 545 -15.63 26.84 4.56
N THR A 546 -16.69 26.91 3.77
CA THR A 546 -16.61 27.14 2.32
C THR A 546 -16.86 28.60 1.94
N ASN A 547 -17.03 29.51 2.91
CA ASN A 547 -17.48 30.90 2.68
C ASN A 547 -18.73 30.98 1.80
N ASN A 548 -19.67 30.04 2.00
CA ASN A 548 -20.88 29.85 1.21
C ASN A 548 -20.64 29.59 -0.29
N ARG A 549 -19.42 29.22 -0.70
CA ARG A 549 -19.08 28.94 -2.10
C ARG A 549 -19.41 27.50 -2.45
N LYS A 550 -20.68 27.23 -2.77
CA LYS A 550 -21.15 25.92 -3.27
C LYS A 550 -20.34 25.43 -4.49
N GLU A 551 -19.87 26.37 -5.30
CA GLU A 551 -19.03 26.15 -6.48
C GLU A 551 -17.70 25.43 -6.22
N THR A 552 -17.22 25.34 -4.97
CA THR A 552 -15.97 24.63 -4.67
C THR A 552 -16.16 23.15 -4.35
N TRP A 553 -17.39 22.65 -4.21
CA TRP A 553 -17.61 21.25 -3.80
C TRP A 553 -18.82 20.59 -4.47
N ALA A 554 -19.89 21.33 -4.74
CA ALA A 554 -21.09 20.78 -5.38
C ALA A 554 -20.91 20.69 -6.91
N ARG A 555 -21.23 19.52 -7.49
CA ARG A 555 -21.06 19.26 -8.94
C ARG A 555 -21.80 20.27 -9.78
N VAL A 556 -23.07 20.50 -9.48
CA VAL A 556 -23.95 21.35 -10.28
C VAL A 556 -23.54 22.82 -10.30
N HIS A 557 -22.85 23.29 -9.25
CA HIS A 557 -22.39 24.67 -9.13
C HIS A 557 -20.92 24.84 -9.55
N PHE A 558 -20.21 23.74 -9.82
CA PHE A 558 -18.79 23.81 -10.16
C PHE A 558 -18.62 24.41 -11.58
N PRO A 559 -17.82 25.48 -11.75
CA PRO A 559 -17.72 26.20 -13.02
C PRO A 559 -16.92 25.45 -14.10
N GLY A 560 -15.99 24.58 -13.71
CA GLY A 560 -15.15 23.82 -14.63
C GLY A 560 -15.68 22.40 -14.96
N VAL A 561 -14.90 21.64 -15.73
CA VAL A 561 -15.23 20.25 -16.05
C VAL A 561 -14.40 19.29 -15.20
N ARG A 562 -14.99 18.82 -14.09
CA ARG A 562 -14.34 17.84 -13.19
C ARG A 562 -14.60 16.37 -13.54
N TYR A 563 -15.43 16.09 -14.56
CA TYR A 563 -15.84 14.74 -14.97
C TYR A 563 -16.34 13.91 -13.76
N ASN A 564 -15.84 12.68 -13.63
CA ASN A 564 -16.11 11.76 -12.52
C ASN A 564 -15.25 12.00 -11.27
N LEU A 565 -14.41 13.03 -11.24
CA LEU A 565 -13.47 13.29 -10.14
C LEU A 565 -14.09 14.26 -9.13
N ASP A 566 -14.47 13.73 -7.97
CA ASP A 566 -14.96 14.48 -6.81
C ASP A 566 -14.11 14.25 -5.54
N THR A 567 -13.06 13.42 -5.64
CA THR A 567 -12.19 13.01 -4.53
C THR A 567 -10.71 13.03 -4.92
N SER A 568 -9.82 13.09 -3.93
CA SER A 568 -8.36 12.95 -4.06
C SER A 568 -7.89 11.48 -4.12
N ASN A 569 -8.80 10.51 -4.27
CA ASN A 569 -8.51 9.07 -4.28
C ASN A 569 -7.36 8.68 -5.24
N CYS A 570 -7.23 9.40 -6.37
CA CYS A 570 -6.15 9.19 -7.34
C CYS A 570 -4.76 9.32 -6.68
N VAL A 571 -4.52 10.40 -5.93
CA VAL A 571 -3.24 10.60 -5.25
C VAL A 571 -3.15 9.81 -3.95
N GLU A 572 -4.27 9.61 -3.24
CA GLU A 572 -4.27 8.82 -1.99
C GLU A 572 -3.87 7.35 -2.25
N SER A 573 -4.40 6.75 -3.31
CA SER A 573 -4.03 5.39 -3.73
C SER A 573 -2.56 5.32 -4.16
N LEU A 574 -2.06 6.34 -4.85
CA LEU A 574 -0.65 6.47 -5.22
C LEU A 574 0.25 6.60 -3.98
N ASN A 575 -0.14 7.42 -3.00
CA ASN A 575 0.53 7.57 -1.72
C ASN A 575 0.56 6.23 -0.94
N SER A 576 -0.49 5.42 -1.06
CA SER A 576 -0.54 4.08 -0.50
C SER A 576 0.49 3.15 -1.17
N THR A 577 0.59 3.16 -2.50
CA THR A 577 1.60 2.37 -3.25
C THR A 577 3.02 2.65 -2.77
N PHE A 578 3.35 3.92 -2.49
CA PHE A 578 4.71 4.30 -2.06
C PHE A 578 4.92 4.28 -0.54
N ARG A 579 3.98 3.72 0.26
CA ARG A 579 4.14 3.52 1.72
C ARG A 579 5.50 2.89 2.10
N PRO A 580 5.97 1.81 1.44
CA PRO A 580 7.28 1.22 1.75
C PRO A 580 8.45 2.12 1.35
N ALA A 581 8.35 2.78 0.20
CA ALA A 581 9.42 3.63 -0.35
C ALA A 581 9.74 4.85 0.51
N ARG A 582 8.75 5.36 1.27
CA ARG A 582 8.92 6.48 2.21
C ARG A 582 9.89 6.23 3.37
N ARG A 583 10.29 4.97 3.58
CA ARG A 583 11.31 4.58 4.58
C ARG A 583 12.73 4.63 4.01
N TYR A 584 12.87 4.73 2.68
CA TYR A 584 14.18 4.67 2.03
C TYR A 584 14.93 6.01 2.11
N ALA A 585 16.23 5.96 1.84
CA ALA A 585 17.00 7.16 1.56
C ALA A 585 16.51 7.84 0.28
N LEU A 586 16.89 9.10 0.07
CA LEU A 586 16.34 9.94 -1.00
C LEU A 586 16.46 9.29 -2.39
N ILE A 587 17.67 8.97 -2.86
CA ILE A 587 17.87 8.38 -4.20
C ILE A 587 17.14 7.05 -4.36
N PRO A 588 17.27 6.05 -3.45
CA PRO A 588 16.52 4.81 -3.57
C PRO A 588 15.00 4.97 -3.54
N MET A 589 14.48 6.01 -2.86
CA MET A 589 13.07 6.36 -2.90
C MET A 589 12.69 6.89 -4.30
N LEU A 590 13.49 7.79 -4.88
CA LEU A 590 13.29 8.29 -6.24
C LEU A 590 13.33 7.15 -7.27
N ASP A 591 14.31 6.24 -7.16
CA ASP A 591 14.41 5.05 -8.01
C ASP A 591 13.17 4.16 -7.90
N ALA A 592 12.69 3.90 -6.68
CA ALA A 592 11.48 3.11 -6.47
C ALA A 592 10.24 3.78 -7.10
N ILE A 593 10.13 5.10 -7.00
CA ILE A 593 9.04 5.87 -7.63
C ILE A 593 9.15 5.78 -9.15
N ILE A 594 10.31 6.11 -9.72
CA ILE A 594 10.52 6.12 -11.17
C ILE A 594 10.38 4.71 -11.78
N ALA A 595 10.85 3.67 -11.08
CA ALA A 595 10.66 2.29 -11.49
C ALA A 595 9.20 1.88 -11.54
N GLN A 596 8.41 2.28 -10.54
CA GLN A 596 6.98 1.98 -10.53
C GLN A 596 6.23 2.76 -11.63
N ILE A 597 6.56 4.03 -11.85
CA ILE A 597 5.98 4.84 -12.93
C ILE A 597 6.33 4.23 -14.29
N SER A 598 7.60 3.85 -14.51
CA SER A 598 8.07 3.21 -15.74
C SER A 598 7.32 1.89 -16.01
N LYS A 599 7.13 1.07 -14.96
CA LYS A 599 6.34 -0.17 -15.03
C LYS A 599 4.89 0.12 -15.45
N TRP A 600 4.21 1.05 -14.77
CA TRP A 600 2.83 1.43 -15.11
C TRP A 600 2.71 1.96 -16.53
N PHE A 601 3.65 2.79 -16.98
CA PHE A 601 3.66 3.29 -18.36
C PHE A 601 3.73 2.17 -19.38
N ASN A 602 4.55 1.15 -19.14
CA ASN A 602 4.64 0.00 -20.03
C ASN A 602 3.38 -0.88 -19.97
N GLU A 603 2.81 -1.10 -18.79
CA GLU A 603 1.56 -1.86 -18.60
C GLU A 603 0.39 -1.20 -19.32
N HIS A 604 0.15 0.08 -19.07
CA HIS A 604 -0.96 0.82 -19.69
C HIS A 604 -0.74 1.04 -21.18
N ARG A 605 0.51 1.16 -21.66
CA ARG A 605 0.79 1.19 -23.11
C ARG A 605 0.40 -0.13 -23.78
N LYS A 606 0.74 -1.26 -23.17
CA LYS A 606 0.35 -2.58 -23.69
C LYS A 606 -1.16 -2.76 -23.67
N GLU A 607 -1.82 -2.30 -22.62
CA GLU A 607 -3.28 -2.33 -22.51
C GLU A 607 -3.95 -1.47 -23.59
N ALA A 608 -3.48 -0.23 -23.79
CA ALA A 608 -3.99 0.65 -24.83
C ALA A 608 -3.72 0.11 -26.25
N ALA A 609 -2.62 -0.63 -26.44
CA ALA A 609 -2.29 -1.28 -27.72
C ALA A 609 -3.03 -2.62 -27.94
N ALA A 610 -3.57 -3.24 -26.88
CA ALA A 610 -4.31 -4.50 -26.99
C ALA A 610 -5.74 -4.33 -27.53
N GLY A 611 -6.23 -3.08 -27.64
CA GLY A 611 -7.53 -2.77 -28.24
C GLY A 611 -7.60 -3.23 -29.70
N SER A 612 -8.74 -3.81 -30.09
CA SER A 612 -9.03 -4.11 -31.49
C SER A 612 -9.29 -2.82 -32.27
N GLU A 613 -8.91 -2.75 -33.55
CA GLU A 613 -9.22 -1.62 -34.44
C GLU A 613 -10.73 -1.33 -34.55
N ALA A 614 -11.58 -2.33 -34.23
CA ALA A 614 -13.03 -2.16 -34.18
C ALA A 614 -13.50 -1.34 -32.96
N HIS A 615 -12.72 -1.31 -31.88
CA HIS A 615 -13.08 -0.66 -30.61
C HIS A 615 -12.33 0.67 -30.52
N LYS A 616 -13.02 1.78 -30.77
CA LYS A 616 -12.41 3.12 -30.80
C LYS A 616 -12.34 3.80 -29.42
N LEU A 617 -13.08 3.27 -28.44
CA LEU A 617 -13.22 3.83 -27.10
C LEU A 617 -12.42 3.01 -26.07
N VAL A 618 -11.97 3.66 -25.00
CA VAL A 618 -11.31 2.92 -23.91
C VAL A 618 -12.27 1.89 -23.29
N PRO A 619 -11.76 0.71 -22.85
CA PRO A 619 -12.59 -0.40 -22.39
C PRO A 619 -13.60 -0.02 -21.31
N LEU A 620 -13.22 0.84 -20.37
CA LEU A 620 -14.12 1.32 -19.32
C LEU A 620 -15.37 2.02 -19.88
N VAL A 621 -15.20 2.91 -20.86
CA VAL A 621 -16.31 3.69 -21.42
C VAL A 621 -17.18 2.80 -22.28
N GLU A 622 -16.56 1.89 -23.04
CA GLU A 622 -17.31 0.94 -23.85
C GLU A 622 -18.18 0.01 -23.01
N ASN A 623 -17.64 -0.54 -21.93
CA ASN A 623 -18.40 -1.35 -20.97
C ASN A 623 -19.51 -0.54 -20.29
N LEU A 624 -19.21 0.70 -19.87
CA LEU A 624 -20.21 1.59 -19.27
C LEU A 624 -21.38 1.84 -20.24
N MET A 625 -21.08 2.09 -21.52
CA MET A 625 -22.10 2.33 -22.52
C MET A 625 -22.88 1.05 -22.85
N HIS A 626 -22.22 -0.11 -22.89
CA HIS A 626 -22.88 -1.40 -23.08
C HIS A 626 -23.88 -1.70 -21.96
N ASP A 627 -23.53 -1.43 -20.71
CA ASP A 627 -24.43 -1.61 -19.57
C ASP A 627 -25.62 -0.63 -19.63
N MET A 628 -25.36 0.63 -19.98
CA MET A 628 -26.39 1.66 -20.13
C MET A 628 -27.31 1.43 -21.33
N TRP A 629 -26.86 0.69 -22.35
CA TRP A 629 -27.63 0.39 -23.55
C TRP A 629 -28.94 -0.33 -23.21
N LYS A 630 -28.89 -1.32 -22.32
CA LYS A 630 -30.06 -2.09 -21.87
C LYS A 630 -31.11 -1.22 -21.17
N GLU A 631 -30.67 -0.19 -20.45
CA GLU A 631 -31.58 0.78 -19.83
C GLU A 631 -32.14 1.75 -20.86
N ALA A 632 -31.33 2.18 -21.82
CA ALA A 632 -31.75 3.07 -22.91
C ALA A 632 -32.83 2.41 -23.81
N GLU A 633 -32.75 1.10 -24.05
CA GLU A 633 -33.78 0.36 -24.80
C GLU A 633 -35.17 0.42 -24.15
N LYS A 634 -35.23 0.61 -22.83
CA LYS A 634 -36.47 0.77 -22.05
C LYS A 634 -37.02 2.21 -22.09
N LEU A 635 -36.38 3.11 -22.83
CA LEU A 635 -36.82 4.50 -22.99
C LEU A 635 -37.39 4.73 -24.39
N HIS A 636 -38.40 5.59 -24.48
CA HIS A 636 -39.03 6.00 -25.73
C HIS A 636 -38.49 7.38 -26.09
N ALA A 637 -37.91 7.51 -27.27
CA ALA A 637 -37.41 8.76 -27.79
C ALA A 637 -38.29 9.24 -28.94
N THR A 638 -38.77 10.47 -28.86
CA THR A 638 -39.55 11.14 -29.91
C THR A 638 -38.65 12.18 -30.58
N GLU A 639 -38.49 12.11 -31.91
CA GLU A 639 -37.79 13.15 -32.66
C GLU A 639 -38.62 14.46 -32.60
N LEU A 640 -38.02 15.54 -32.08
CA LEU A 640 -38.62 16.87 -32.04
C LEU A 640 -38.18 17.72 -33.22
N ASN A 641 -36.90 17.64 -33.57
CA ASN A 641 -36.31 18.38 -34.69
C ASN A 641 -35.17 17.57 -35.32
N SER A 642 -35.38 17.11 -36.54
CA SER A 642 -34.41 16.36 -37.34
C SER A 642 -33.17 17.15 -37.74
N PHE A 643 -33.28 18.46 -37.97
CA PHE A 643 -32.13 19.27 -38.40
C PHE A 643 -31.18 19.58 -37.24
N GLU A 644 -31.74 19.77 -36.05
CA GLU A 644 -30.98 20.05 -34.83
C GLU A 644 -30.67 18.79 -34.00
N LEU A 645 -31.18 17.62 -34.44
CA LEU A 645 -31.10 16.34 -33.72
C LEU A 645 -31.56 16.46 -32.26
N LEU A 646 -32.73 17.08 -32.09
CA LEU A 646 -33.40 17.24 -30.80
C LEU A 646 -34.44 16.15 -30.59
N TYR A 647 -34.43 15.57 -29.40
CA TYR A 647 -35.31 14.47 -29.02
C TYR A 647 -35.94 14.74 -27.64
N ASP A 648 -37.16 14.26 -27.44
CA ASP A 648 -37.76 14.12 -26.12
C ASP A 648 -37.75 12.65 -25.71
N VAL A 649 -37.26 12.37 -24.50
CA VAL A 649 -37.09 10.99 -24.01
C VAL A 649 -37.87 10.78 -22.73
N VAL A 650 -38.67 9.72 -22.73
CA VAL A 650 -39.57 9.32 -21.63
C VAL A 650 -39.44 7.82 -21.36
N ALA A 651 -39.98 7.34 -20.23
CA ALA A 651 -40.02 5.90 -19.97
C ALA A 651 -40.94 5.19 -20.99
N LYS A 652 -40.62 3.94 -21.36
CA LYS A 652 -41.55 3.08 -22.11
C LYS A 652 -42.50 2.37 -21.16
N LYS A 653 -43.77 2.27 -21.57
CA LYS A 653 -44.74 1.33 -21.01
C LYS A 653 -44.47 -0.09 -21.51
N SER A 654 -45.12 -1.08 -20.89
CA SER A 654 -45.04 -2.48 -21.29
C SER A 654 -45.52 -2.75 -22.73
N ASP A 655 -46.35 -1.87 -23.29
CA ASP A 655 -46.83 -1.92 -24.67
C ASP A 655 -45.88 -1.23 -25.68
N GLY A 656 -44.73 -0.71 -25.22
CA GLY A 656 -43.73 -0.04 -26.03
C GLY A 656 -44.00 1.45 -26.30
N THR A 657 -45.12 2.00 -25.82
CA THR A 657 -45.47 3.41 -25.98
C THR A 657 -44.85 4.31 -24.93
N ALA A 658 -44.79 5.61 -25.21
CA ALA A 658 -44.40 6.64 -24.26
C ALA A 658 -45.25 6.61 -22.98
N ASP A 659 -44.61 6.69 -21.82
CA ASP A 659 -45.28 6.91 -20.54
C ASP A 659 -45.45 8.42 -20.28
N PRO A 660 -46.68 8.98 -20.44
CA PRO A 660 -46.92 10.42 -20.30
C PRO A 660 -46.82 10.91 -18.85
N GLU A 661 -46.83 10.01 -17.86
CA GLU A 661 -46.64 10.37 -16.45
C GLU A 661 -45.16 10.38 -16.05
N SER A 662 -44.28 9.84 -16.89
CA SER A 662 -42.85 9.81 -16.64
C SER A 662 -42.22 11.18 -16.89
N LYS A 663 -41.08 11.42 -16.25
CA LYS A 663 -40.36 12.68 -16.43
C LYS A 663 -39.73 12.74 -17.82
N ASN A 664 -40.03 13.81 -18.56
CA ASN A 664 -39.47 14.06 -19.88
C ASN A 664 -38.03 14.59 -19.82
N TYR A 665 -37.18 14.12 -20.74
CA TYR A 665 -35.80 14.54 -20.90
C TYR A 665 -35.51 15.00 -22.32
N SER A 666 -35.26 16.30 -22.49
CA SER A 666 -34.78 16.84 -23.75
C SER A 666 -33.31 16.47 -23.99
N VAL A 667 -33.00 15.95 -25.17
CA VAL A 667 -31.65 15.57 -25.61
C VAL A 667 -31.29 16.35 -26.86
N ASP A 668 -30.07 16.89 -26.89
CA ASP A 668 -29.46 17.55 -28.05
C ASP A 668 -28.19 16.76 -28.42
N LEU A 669 -28.26 15.97 -29.49
CA LEU A 669 -27.15 15.12 -29.93
C LEU A 669 -26.01 15.93 -30.56
N ILE A 670 -26.30 17.08 -31.18
CA ILE A 670 -25.29 17.96 -31.79
C ILE A 670 -24.46 18.64 -30.70
N ARG A 671 -25.13 19.25 -29.71
CA ARG A 671 -24.47 19.92 -28.59
C ARG A 671 -23.96 18.95 -27.52
N LYS A 672 -24.26 17.65 -27.66
CA LYS A 672 -23.90 16.60 -26.70
C LYS A 672 -24.40 16.93 -25.29
N SER A 673 -25.69 17.26 -25.20
CA SER A 673 -26.33 17.78 -23.99
C SER A 673 -27.63 17.04 -23.70
N CYS A 674 -27.99 16.95 -22.42
CA CYS A 674 -29.26 16.40 -21.98
C CYS A 674 -29.79 17.17 -20.77
N SER A 675 -31.10 17.30 -20.61
CA SER A 675 -31.70 17.94 -19.43
C SER A 675 -31.40 17.19 -18.11
N CYS A 676 -31.00 15.91 -18.17
CA CYS A 676 -30.48 15.20 -16.99
C CYS A 676 -29.08 15.66 -16.56
N ARG A 677 -28.38 16.42 -17.41
CA ARG A 677 -27.04 16.99 -17.26
C ARG A 677 -25.88 16.00 -17.16
N VAL A 678 -26.15 14.69 -17.07
CA VAL A 678 -25.10 13.65 -17.03
C VAL A 678 -24.21 13.73 -18.27
N PHE A 679 -24.80 13.88 -19.46
CA PHE A 679 -24.05 13.97 -20.72
C PHE A 679 -23.14 15.21 -20.73
N ASP A 680 -23.66 16.34 -20.23
CA ASP A 680 -22.92 17.60 -20.16
C ASP A 680 -21.70 17.53 -19.24
N PHE A 681 -21.77 16.80 -18.13
CA PHE A 681 -20.70 16.73 -17.12
C PHE A 681 -19.69 15.60 -17.38
N GLU A 682 -20.18 14.39 -17.66
CA GLU A 682 -19.32 13.22 -17.86
C GLU A 682 -18.73 13.17 -19.27
N LYS A 683 -19.31 13.91 -20.22
CA LYS A 683 -18.92 13.91 -21.64
C LYS A 683 -18.97 12.53 -22.30
N ILE A 684 -19.84 11.69 -21.76
CA ILE A 684 -20.24 10.36 -22.24
C ILE A 684 -21.77 10.38 -22.34
N PRO A 685 -22.38 9.84 -23.41
CA PRO A 685 -23.84 9.79 -23.56
C PRO A 685 -24.52 9.20 -22.32
N CYS A 686 -25.54 9.90 -21.80
CA CYS A 686 -26.41 9.36 -20.76
C CYS A 686 -27.41 8.35 -21.35
N VAL A 687 -28.16 7.63 -20.50
CA VAL A 687 -29.19 6.67 -20.97
C VAL A 687 -30.20 7.32 -21.93
N HIS A 688 -30.58 8.58 -21.71
CA HIS A 688 -31.47 9.32 -22.60
C HIS A 688 -30.81 9.64 -23.94
N ALA A 689 -29.53 10.02 -23.93
CA ALA A 689 -28.78 10.31 -25.15
C ALA A 689 -28.56 9.05 -26.00
N LEU A 690 -28.35 7.89 -25.35
CA LEU A 690 -28.31 6.60 -26.04
C LEU A 690 -29.66 6.25 -26.66
N ALA A 691 -30.78 6.47 -25.96
CA ALA A 691 -32.12 6.24 -26.51
C ALA A 691 -32.41 7.13 -27.72
N ALA A 692 -32.04 8.42 -27.65
CA ALA A 692 -32.14 9.34 -28.77
C ALA A 692 -31.25 8.91 -29.96
N PHE A 693 -30.05 8.39 -29.69
CA PHE A 693 -29.16 7.85 -30.73
C PHE A 693 -29.70 6.57 -31.39
N MET A 694 -30.34 5.69 -30.62
CA MET A 694 -31.03 4.50 -31.16
C MET A 694 -32.17 4.91 -32.10
N GLU A 695 -32.99 5.89 -31.68
CA GLU A 695 -34.07 6.42 -32.51
C GLU A 695 -33.49 7.04 -33.78
N PHE A 696 -32.50 7.91 -33.66
CA PHE A 696 -31.79 8.49 -34.82
C PHE A 696 -31.36 7.43 -35.82
N ASN A 697 -30.73 6.34 -35.37
CA ASN A 697 -30.29 5.28 -36.29
C ASN A 697 -31.45 4.48 -36.90
N THR A 698 -32.54 4.30 -36.17
CA THR A 698 -33.72 3.57 -36.65
C THR A 698 -34.48 4.38 -37.69
N SER A 699 -34.71 5.68 -37.45
CA SER A 699 -35.41 6.55 -38.40
C SER A 699 -34.56 6.93 -39.61
N ASN A 700 -33.22 6.81 -39.52
CA ASN A 700 -32.29 7.16 -40.59
C ASN A 700 -32.01 6.02 -41.59
N VAL A 701 -32.57 4.82 -41.40
CA VAL A 701 -32.41 3.69 -42.36
C VAL A 701 -32.98 4.02 -43.74
N ASP A 702 -34.00 4.88 -43.83
CA ASP A 702 -34.64 5.32 -45.08
C ASP A 702 -34.24 6.75 -45.53
N SER A 703 -33.39 7.44 -44.76
CA SER A 703 -33.04 8.85 -45.00
C SER A 703 -31.59 9.01 -45.49
N SER A 704 -31.34 9.94 -46.42
CA SER A 704 -29.99 10.24 -46.93
C SER A 704 -29.08 10.99 -45.93
N ARG A 705 -29.36 10.95 -44.61
CA ARG A 705 -28.58 11.70 -43.62
C ARG A 705 -27.28 10.97 -43.32
N TYR A 706 -26.23 11.72 -43.01
CA TYR A 706 -24.92 11.17 -42.66
C TYR A 706 -25.03 10.18 -41.48
N PRO A 707 -24.47 8.97 -41.60
CA PRO A 707 -24.50 7.99 -40.50
C PRO A 707 -23.60 8.46 -39.36
N MET A 708 -24.20 8.81 -38.23
CA MET A 708 -23.47 9.19 -37.02
C MET A 708 -22.98 7.92 -36.30
N GLN A 709 -21.69 7.84 -35.99
CA GLN A 709 -21.18 6.78 -35.13
C GLN A 709 -21.30 7.15 -33.65
N LEU A 710 -21.59 6.17 -32.79
CA LEU A 710 -21.74 6.39 -31.35
C LEU A 710 -20.50 7.02 -30.70
N VAL A 711 -19.30 6.68 -31.20
CA VAL A 711 -18.01 7.25 -30.78
C VAL A 711 -17.96 8.77 -30.95
N GLU A 712 -18.67 9.34 -31.93
CA GLU A 712 -18.69 10.78 -32.19
C GLU A 712 -19.41 11.55 -31.08
N LEU A 713 -20.29 10.89 -30.32
CA LEU A 713 -20.99 11.49 -29.18
C LEU A 713 -20.13 11.52 -27.91
N VAL A 714 -19.03 10.77 -27.86
CA VAL A 714 -18.13 10.72 -26.70
C VAL A 714 -17.05 11.79 -26.83
N SER A 715 -16.57 12.32 -25.70
CA SER A 715 -15.40 13.21 -25.69
C SER A 715 -14.15 12.51 -26.22
N HIS A 716 -13.36 13.21 -27.05
CA HIS A 716 -12.13 12.71 -27.65
C HIS A 716 -11.12 12.15 -26.64
N TYR A 717 -11.11 12.64 -25.39
CA TYR A 717 -10.27 12.11 -24.32
C TYR A 717 -10.49 10.61 -24.03
N TYR A 718 -11.63 10.03 -24.40
CA TYR A 718 -11.93 8.61 -24.18
C TYR A 718 -11.61 7.72 -25.39
N LEU A 719 -10.99 8.28 -26.43
CA LEU A 719 -10.54 7.52 -27.59
C LEU A 719 -9.27 6.73 -27.26
N ILE A 720 -9.18 5.50 -27.75
CA ILE A 720 -7.98 4.67 -27.59
C ILE A 720 -6.75 5.35 -28.19
N GLU A 721 -6.88 5.96 -29.36
CA GLU A 721 -5.77 6.67 -30.02
C GLU A 721 -5.17 7.76 -29.14
N VAL A 722 -6.03 8.56 -28.48
CA VAL A 722 -5.61 9.62 -27.55
C VAL A 722 -4.99 9.01 -26.29
N TRP A 723 -5.52 7.90 -25.80
CA TRP A 723 -4.96 7.17 -24.67
C TRP A 723 -3.57 6.58 -24.98
N GLN A 724 -3.37 6.01 -26.18
CA GLN A 724 -2.08 5.51 -26.66
C GLN A 724 -1.04 6.63 -26.74
N LEU A 725 -1.42 7.79 -27.27
CA LEU A 725 -0.57 8.98 -27.28
C LEU A 725 -0.18 9.42 -25.87
N ALA A 726 -1.02 9.22 -24.87
CA ALA A 726 -0.65 9.60 -23.51
C ALA A 726 0.48 8.75 -22.89
N TYR A 727 0.75 7.54 -23.43
CA TYR A 727 1.77 6.61 -22.94
C TYR A 727 2.85 6.27 -23.97
N TRP A 728 2.90 6.96 -25.11
CA TRP A 728 3.76 6.60 -26.24
C TRP A 728 5.25 6.66 -25.90
N ARG A 729 5.66 7.60 -25.05
CA ARG A 729 7.07 7.76 -24.62
C ARG A 729 7.48 6.76 -23.55
N THR A 730 8.68 6.22 -23.70
CA THR A 730 9.29 5.32 -22.72
C THR A 730 9.97 6.11 -21.61
N ILE A 731 9.75 5.66 -20.37
CA ILE A 731 10.45 6.16 -19.18
C ILE A 731 11.55 5.16 -18.85
N PHE A 732 12.78 5.64 -18.85
CA PHE A 732 13.97 4.87 -18.52
C PHE A 732 14.42 5.12 -17.09
N LEU A 733 14.93 4.09 -16.44
CA LEU A 733 15.55 4.21 -15.13
C LEU A 733 16.92 4.86 -15.25
N VAL A 734 17.36 5.51 -14.17
CA VAL A 734 18.74 5.99 -14.09
C VAL A 734 19.67 4.77 -14.07
N PRO A 735 20.69 4.71 -14.94
CA PRO A 735 21.63 3.58 -14.97
C PRO A 735 22.44 3.51 -13.67
N HIS A 736 23.15 2.40 -13.46
CA HIS A 736 24.00 2.26 -12.29
C HIS A 736 25.09 3.34 -12.24
N GLU A 737 25.49 3.76 -11.03
CA GLU A 737 26.44 4.86 -10.80
C GLU A 737 27.77 4.70 -11.54
N SER A 738 28.21 3.46 -11.78
CA SER A 738 29.44 3.16 -12.55
C SER A 738 29.39 3.64 -13.99
N GLU A 739 28.21 3.89 -14.55
CA GLU A 739 27.99 4.31 -15.94
C GLU A 739 27.71 5.81 -16.06
N TRP A 740 27.66 6.54 -14.95
CA TRP A 740 27.29 7.94 -14.93
C TRP A 740 28.34 8.82 -15.61
N LYS A 741 27.93 9.49 -16.69
CA LYS A 741 28.73 10.49 -17.41
C LYS A 741 28.27 11.90 -17.04
N VAL A 742 28.75 12.36 -15.89
CA VAL A 742 28.34 13.65 -15.31
C VAL A 742 29.47 14.68 -15.44
N PRO A 743 29.18 15.92 -15.91
CA PRO A 743 30.13 17.02 -15.93
C PRO A 743 30.72 17.37 -14.56
N GLU A 744 31.97 17.84 -14.52
CA GLU A 744 32.67 18.14 -13.26
C GLU A 744 32.02 19.28 -12.46
N ASP A 745 31.40 20.26 -13.14
CA ASP A 745 30.65 21.35 -12.50
C ASP A 745 29.43 20.82 -11.73
N VAL A 746 28.75 19.78 -12.25
CA VAL A 746 27.63 19.13 -11.58
C VAL A 746 28.12 18.31 -10.38
N LYS A 747 29.24 17.58 -10.53
CA LYS A 747 29.87 16.82 -9.43
C LYS A 747 30.38 17.72 -8.30
N ALA A 748 30.80 18.94 -8.63
CA ALA A 748 31.30 19.91 -7.66
C ALA A 748 30.20 20.50 -6.77
N LYS A 749 28.92 20.40 -7.18
CA LYS A 749 27.79 20.89 -6.39
C LYS A 749 27.65 20.09 -5.09
N LYS A 750 27.61 20.80 -3.97
CA LYS A 750 27.47 20.19 -2.64
C LYS A 750 26.11 20.52 -2.07
N ILE A 751 25.48 19.50 -1.48
CA ILE A 751 24.25 19.64 -0.70
C ILE A 751 24.59 19.22 0.72
N ILE A 752 24.27 20.07 1.69
CA ILE A 752 24.31 19.68 3.08
C ILE A 752 23.02 18.88 3.37
N PRO A 753 23.11 17.59 3.74
CA PRO A 753 21.92 16.82 4.08
C PRO A 753 21.24 17.42 5.31
N LEU A 754 19.92 17.28 5.38
CA LEU A 754 19.17 17.62 6.60
C LEU A 754 19.76 16.84 7.78
N GLN A 755 19.97 17.46 8.94
CA GLN A 755 20.45 16.69 10.09
C GLN A 755 19.33 15.76 10.58
N PRO A 756 19.61 14.49 10.89
CA PRO A 756 18.67 13.63 11.58
C PRO A 756 18.32 14.31 12.90
N ILE A 757 17.08 14.77 13.05
CA ILE A 757 16.64 15.37 14.30
C ILE A 757 16.43 14.22 15.28
N PRO A 758 17.17 14.13 16.41
CA PRO A 758 16.88 13.14 17.44
C PRO A 758 15.42 13.33 17.86
N LYS A 759 14.65 12.24 17.94
CA LYS A 759 13.28 12.30 18.43
C LYS A 759 13.34 12.80 19.89
N LYS A 760 13.21 14.11 20.13
CA LYS A 760 12.69 14.61 21.41
C LYS A 760 11.37 13.85 21.63
N GLY A 761 11.19 13.27 22.82
CA GLY A 761 10.11 12.37 23.24
C GLY A 761 8.82 12.47 22.42
N ARG A 762 8.23 11.33 22.07
CA ARG A 762 7.26 11.27 20.96
C ARG A 762 6.01 12.10 21.25
N LYS A 763 5.89 13.22 20.53
CA LYS A 763 4.60 13.77 20.11
C LYS A 763 3.86 12.69 19.31
N ARG A 764 2.66 12.35 19.79
CA ARG A 764 1.64 11.42 19.27
C ARG A 764 1.77 10.95 17.81
N THR A 765 1.74 9.63 17.65
CA THR A 765 1.27 8.80 16.52
C THR A 765 0.12 9.33 15.69
N LYS A 766 -0.90 9.62 16.48
CA LYS A 766 -2.25 9.86 16.01
C LYS A 766 -2.35 11.34 15.73
N ARG A 767 -2.99 11.65 14.59
CA ARG A 767 -3.48 12.97 14.21
C ARG A 767 -3.83 13.78 15.47
N LEU A 768 -3.27 14.99 15.59
CA LEU A 768 -3.77 15.93 16.60
C LEU A 768 -5.21 16.23 16.22
N PHE A 769 -6.10 15.73 17.06
CA PHE A 769 -7.48 16.12 17.04
C PHE A 769 -7.61 17.62 17.28
N GLY A 770 -8.49 18.29 16.54
CA GLY A 770 -8.76 19.71 16.74
C GLY A 770 -9.41 19.97 18.11
N PRO A 771 -9.47 21.23 18.59
CA PRO A 771 -10.19 21.56 19.81
C PRO A 771 -11.65 21.07 19.72
N GLY A 772 -11.98 20.01 20.47
CA GLY A 772 -13.32 19.42 20.52
C GLY A 772 -13.44 17.90 20.31
N GLU A 773 -12.38 17.15 20.01
CA GLU A 773 -12.48 15.67 19.92
C GLU A 773 -11.97 15.02 21.21
N TYR A 774 -12.87 14.34 21.93
CA TYR A 774 -12.56 13.50 23.08
C TYR A 774 -12.65 12.02 22.66
N ARG A 775 -11.70 11.19 23.09
CA ARG A 775 -11.91 9.73 23.14
C ARG A 775 -12.97 9.45 24.21
N CYS A 776 -14.04 8.75 23.86
CA CYS A 776 -14.87 8.10 24.87
C CYS A 776 -14.00 6.99 25.50
N PRO A 777 -13.78 6.97 26.84
CA PRO A 777 -13.04 5.89 27.47
C PRO A 777 -13.73 4.56 27.17
N ARG A 778 -12.95 3.55 26.75
CA ARG A 778 -13.40 2.15 26.74
C ARG A 778 -13.92 1.85 28.14
N THR A 779 -15.23 1.69 28.30
CA THR A 779 -15.81 1.27 29.57
C THR A 779 -15.27 -0.12 29.89
N ALA A 780 -14.44 -0.21 30.92
CA ALA A 780 -14.07 -1.48 31.52
C ALA A 780 -15.35 -2.19 31.95
N ASN A 781 -15.73 -3.25 31.23
CA ASN A 781 -16.81 -4.14 31.63
C ASN A 781 -16.41 -4.83 32.93
N LYS A 782 -16.68 -4.19 34.07
CA LYS A 782 -16.73 -4.85 35.37
C LYS A 782 -17.85 -5.91 35.28
N ARG A 783 -17.45 -7.17 35.20
CA ARG A 783 -18.33 -8.34 35.37
C ARG A 783 -19.17 -8.14 36.64
N ARG A 784 -20.45 -7.78 36.48
CA ARG A 784 -21.44 -7.89 37.55
C ARG A 784 -21.76 -9.37 37.74
N LYS A 785 -21.62 -9.86 38.98
CA LYS A 785 -22.07 -11.20 39.38
C LYS A 785 -23.56 -11.34 39.07
N ARG A 786 -23.93 -12.40 38.34
CA ARG A 786 -25.33 -12.83 38.18
C ARG A 786 -25.90 -13.15 39.57
N GLN A 787 -26.86 -12.34 40.02
CA GLN A 787 -27.82 -12.77 41.03
C GLN A 787 -29.09 -13.15 40.27
N GLY A 788 -29.46 -14.43 40.34
CA GLY A 788 -30.73 -14.92 39.82
C GLY A 788 -31.86 -14.62 40.81
N ILE A 789 -33.06 -14.38 40.28
CA ILE A 789 -34.38 -14.56 40.92
C ILE A 789 -35.36 -14.76 39.73
N VAL A 790 -35.73 -16.01 39.44
CA VAL A 790 -37.02 -16.67 39.75
C VAL A 790 -38.21 -16.08 38.98
N TRP A 791 -38.71 -16.87 38.03
CA TRP A 791 -39.96 -16.69 37.30
C TRP A 791 -41.15 -17.09 38.18
N GLY A 792 -42.21 -16.29 38.15
CA GLY A 792 -43.50 -16.61 38.78
C GLY A 792 -44.61 -16.58 37.76
N ALA A 793 -45.08 -17.80 37.43
CA ALA A 793 -46.36 -18.24 36.86
C ALA A 793 -46.93 -17.54 35.61
#